data_AF-F4Q5J5-F1
#
_entry.id   AF-F4Q5J5-F1
#
_cell.length_a   1.000
_cell.length_b   1.000
_cell.length_c   1.000
_cell.angle_alpha   90.00
_cell.angle_beta   90.00
_cell.angle_gamma   90.00
#
_symmetry.space_group_name_H-M   'P 1'
#
loop_
_entity.id
_entity.type
_entity.pdbx_description
1 polymer ?
#
loop_
_entity_poly.entity_id
_entity_poly.type
_entity_poly.pdbx_seq_one_letter_code
_entity_poly.pdbx_strand_id
1 'polypeptide(L)'
;MNYQSIQLVQILSKRLLFSTFTNQYYSSNLFYNIITEIDDNGDIISLLLTCKKLYSQNSSSVRRSIQFKGIEAINDNGYISKQFKSTFNQFNLSSFKDILKNSISDHQVIVPEQNNLIKDPLHNINDYPKWVQQRITPNREDTSNITTALIHYYESVETSLKRIYDMSSIETLSITDRYVKVVDLTSISLLPRLERLVLCVHSLKLGTHTSLKSLQLHLSTTYPLCHFGLDKFVSLTDLSFTYKNVTNIGPGLLPNSLLSLSIISKGVPPPNTFLSLTSLINLDLTTHEKTDGEDYDDDDEDEEEDREEEEEEDREEEEEEAIYVNNNQEEKKLFINLDCLNNLKTLGFSDDFEKEKYSIEISVPQSIKKLGLQSRCAYISSQSTLPQLQELHVRETGLNDHRGLGLLSSSPCLKQLSISFNDYIGHDIIIPSTVEKLTIYKYIEADVLEQVVLPSSLTELSILRGYENNWNVKNLPESLNKLVLESNGGQDTIVLPTSYPLGLETLDLLNIRDNFVMDVDQLPSTIKYLSMALKPNHEVEKKDLKGLPIYSIGSKFTKKITSFQQHLPINITHLTCYMRMRMLYYKVLFRLDEIINQTNVIYLTIIVFHQPPLHFSIKRLDSDNKNVLVLENDTLQGGIITQQKKSINSQQQQYDPIYLYFDLKERISADKSGLQIKSGPDPVFPNSLTTLSVRPKKILSPDTFLSLKSLVSLTIDLGTYGVQERPFINLEGLHCLETFMLRAEYYEGEDIYSISVNIPSSIKFLHLLSCDVQIPQQIMNGKFKD
;
A
#
# COMPACT_ATOMS: atom_id res chain seq x y z
N MET A 1 -9.25 1.17 28.24
CA MET A 1 -8.60 1.96 29.32
C MET A 1 -9.61 2.28 30.41
N ASN A 2 -9.35 1.83 31.64
CA ASN A 2 -10.24 2.11 32.77
C ASN A 2 -10.01 3.57 33.24
N TYR A 3 -11.07 4.31 33.55
CA TYR A 3 -11.03 5.74 33.93
C TYR A 3 -10.09 6.02 35.13
N GLN A 4 -9.86 5.00 35.96
CA GLN A 4 -8.94 5.05 37.10
C GLN A 4 -7.46 5.14 36.70
N SER A 5 -7.03 4.52 35.59
CA SER A 5 -5.64 4.55 35.13
C SER A 5 -5.25 5.93 34.60
N ILE A 6 -6.17 6.59 33.87
CA ILE A 6 -6.00 7.95 33.37
C ILE A 6 -6.00 8.95 34.53
N GLN A 7 -6.90 8.77 35.53
CA GLN A 7 -6.83 9.59 36.74
C GLN A 7 -5.51 9.40 37.49
N LEU A 8 -4.96 8.18 37.57
CA LEU A 8 -3.65 7.97 38.20
C LEU A 8 -2.53 8.72 37.47
N VAL A 9 -2.50 8.69 36.14
CA VAL A 9 -1.50 9.41 35.33
C VAL A 9 -1.70 10.94 35.40
N GLN A 10 -2.95 11.42 35.42
CA GLN A 10 -3.26 12.84 35.61
C GLN A 10 -3.02 13.33 37.05
N ILE A 11 -3.14 12.45 38.04
CA ILE A 11 -2.79 12.72 39.44
C ILE A 11 -1.26 12.75 39.59
N LEU A 12 -0.54 11.86 38.89
CA LEU A 12 0.93 11.80 38.88
C LEU A 12 1.56 12.95 38.07
N SER A 13 0.88 13.54 37.09
CA SER A 13 1.41 14.67 36.30
C SER A 13 1.32 16.03 37.00
N LYS A 14 0.60 16.15 38.11
CA LYS A 14 0.62 17.36 38.95
C LYS A 14 1.93 17.41 39.76
N ARG A 15 2.80 18.37 39.41
CA ARG A 15 4.14 18.67 39.98
C ARG A 15 4.25 18.66 41.52
N LEU A 16 3.16 18.73 42.28
CA LEU A 16 3.20 18.75 43.75
C LEU A 16 3.29 17.36 44.42
N LEU A 17 2.95 16.26 43.73
CA LEU A 17 3.04 14.92 44.34
C LEU A 17 4.39 14.23 44.07
N PHE A 18 5.07 14.51 42.95
CA PHE A 18 6.33 13.82 42.64
C PHE A 18 7.50 14.15 43.58
N SER A 19 7.57 15.37 44.14
CA SER A 19 8.63 15.72 45.09
C SER A 19 8.44 15.06 46.45
N THR A 20 7.20 14.77 46.85
CA THR A 20 6.87 14.02 48.08
C THR A 20 6.88 12.50 47.88
N PHE A 21 6.72 12.00 46.65
CA PHE A 21 6.70 10.57 46.32
C PHE A 21 8.09 9.89 46.21
N THR A 22 9.19 10.65 46.18
CA THR A 22 10.54 10.09 45.95
C THR A 22 11.20 9.44 47.17
N ASN A 23 10.55 9.43 48.35
CA ASN A 23 11.17 8.99 49.61
C ASN A 23 10.58 7.73 50.27
N GLN A 24 9.62 7.03 49.65
CA GLN A 24 9.04 5.83 50.26
C GLN A 24 8.96 4.66 49.27
N TYR A 25 9.44 3.49 49.74
CA TYR A 25 9.55 2.20 49.04
C TYR A 25 8.29 1.84 48.23
N TYR A 26 8.23 2.23 46.96
CA TYR A 26 7.37 1.54 46.02
C TYR A 26 8.03 0.22 45.65
N SER A 27 7.30 -0.88 45.84
CA SER A 27 7.74 -2.19 45.37
C SER A 27 7.94 -2.14 43.85
N SER A 28 9.03 -2.72 43.36
CA SER A 28 9.33 -2.89 41.94
C SER A 28 8.13 -3.42 41.13
N ASN A 29 7.20 -4.13 41.79
CA ASN A 29 5.97 -4.66 41.21
C ASN A 29 4.97 -3.59 40.78
N LEU A 30 4.81 -2.49 41.52
CA LEU A 30 3.86 -1.45 41.10
C LEU A 30 4.36 -0.74 39.84
N PHE A 31 5.67 -0.44 39.79
CA PHE A 31 6.27 0.17 38.61
C PHE A 31 6.18 -0.76 37.39
N TYR A 32 6.39 -2.06 37.60
CA TYR A 32 6.18 -3.05 36.56
C TYR A 32 4.73 -3.08 36.08
N ASN A 33 3.75 -3.13 36.99
CA ASN A 33 2.32 -3.13 36.64
C ASN A 33 1.91 -1.87 35.87
N ILE A 34 2.46 -0.71 36.22
CA ILE A 34 2.23 0.52 35.46
C ILE A 34 2.77 0.37 34.03
N ILE A 35 3.99 -0.14 33.87
CA ILE A 35 4.59 -0.31 32.53
C ILE A 35 3.83 -1.33 31.69
N THR A 36 3.38 -2.45 32.28
CA THR A 36 2.62 -3.47 31.53
C THR A 36 1.29 -2.93 31.01
N GLU A 37 0.67 -1.99 31.74
CA GLU A 37 -0.60 -1.34 31.36
C GLU A 37 -0.42 -0.19 30.35
N ILE A 38 0.81 0.27 30.09
CA ILE A 38 1.06 1.31 29.07
C ILE A 38 1.14 0.64 27.71
N ASP A 39 0.18 0.91 26.83
CA ASP A 39 0.13 0.36 25.47
C ASP A 39 1.00 1.12 24.46
N ASP A 40 1.23 2.41 24.70
CA ASP A 40 2.04 3.27 23.83
C ASP A 40 3.52 3.28 24.24
N ASN A 41 4.41 2.92 23.31
CA ASN A 41 5.84 2.90 23.58
C ASN A 41 6.42 4.30 23.87
N GLY A 42 5.77 5.36 23.41
CA GLY A 42 6.16 6.74 23.68
C GLY A 42 5.83 7.19 25.09
N ASP A 43 4.71 6.72 25.64
CA ASP A 43 4.38 6.85 27.06
C ASP A 43 5.36 6.04 27.93
N ILE A 44 5.80 4.85 27.50
CA ILE A 44 6.85 4.09 28.19
C ILE A 44 8.13 4.93 28.26
N ILE A 45 8.58 5.49 27.14
CA ILE A 45 9.79 6.33 27.11
C ILE A 45 9.61 7.59 27.95
N SER A 46 8.47 8.25 27.84
CA SER A 46 8.15 9.44 28.64
C SER A 46 8.20 9.13 30.13
N LEU A 47 7.66 7.98 30.55
CA LEU A 47 7.73 7.50 31.92
C LEU A 47 9.18 7.23 32.32
N LEU A 48 9.96 6.52 31.51
CA LEU A 48 11.36 6.18 31.79
C LEU A 48 12.26 7.42 31.88
N LEU A 49 12.05 8.41 31.02
CA LEU A 49 12.79 9.67 31.03
C LEU A 49 12.42 10.54 32.24
N THR A 50 11.13 10.61 32.58
CA THR A 50 10.64 11.35 33.76
C THR A 50 11.08 10.67 35.06
N CYS A 51 11.07 9.33 35.08
CA CYS A 51 11.41 8.50 36.22
C CYS A 51 12.85 7.97 36.15
N LYS A 52 13.78 8.72 35.54
CA LYS A 52 15.17 8.28 35.30
C LYS A 52 15.85 7.72 36.56
N LYS A 53 15.60 8.33 37.72
CA LYS A 53 16.15 7.89 39.01
C LYS A 53 15.58 6.53 39.46
N LEU A 54 14.29 6.27 39.25
CA LEU A 54 13.70 4.96 39.53
C LEU A 54 14.26 3.91 38.57
N TYR A 55 14.39 4.23 37.28
CA TYR A 55 14.99 3.33 36.30
C TYR A 55 16.49 3.05 36.54
N SER A 56 17.24 4.03 37.05
CA SER A 56 18.66 3.85 37.36
C SER A 56 18.90 3.10 38.67
N GLN A 57 18.03 3.27 39.67
CA GLN A 57 18.16 2.68 41.00
C GLN A 57 17.53 1.28 41.13
N ASN A 58 16.53 0.95 40.31
CA ASN A 58 15.89 -0.36 40.36
C ASN A 58 16.80 -1.46 39.78
N SER A 59 16.68 -2.66 40.36
CA SER A 59 17.51 -3.82 40.04
C SER A 59 17.37 -4.25 38.58
N SER A 60 18.39 -4.94 38.07
CA SER A 60 18.43 -5.51 36.71
C SER A 60 17.20 -6.35 36.34
N SER A 61 16.43 -6.84 37.32
CA SER A 61 15.17 -7.55 37.13
C SER A 61 14.10 -6.70 36.42
N VAL A 62 13.88 -5.46 36.84
CA VAL A 62 12.87 -4.56 36.26
C VAL A 62 13.25 -4.19 34.83
N ARG A 63 14.54 -3.96 34.57
CA ARG A 63 14.99 -3.67 33.20
C ARG A 63 14.79 -4.84 32.24
N ARG A 64 14.87 -6.07 32.73
CA ARG A 64 14.63 -7.30 31.95
C ARG A 64 13.15 -7.57 31.68
N SER A 65 12.26 -7.00 32.47
CA SER A 65 10.82 -7.20 32.34
C SER A 65 10.14 -6.11 31.49
N ILE A 66 10.84 -5.00 31.22
CA ILE A 66 10.35 -3.95 30.34
C ILE A 66 10.69 -4.33 28.89
N GLN A 67 9.66 -4.28 28.05
CA GLN A 67 9.74 -4.50 26.60
C GLN A 67 8.90 -3.43 25.90
N PHE A 68 9.32 -3.04 24.71
CA PHE A 68 8.49 -2.30 23.78
C PHE A 68 7.46 -3.25 23.15
N LYS A 69 6.25 -2.76 22.96
CA LYS A 69 5.13 -3.50 22.36
C LYS A 69 5.21 -3.42 20.83
N GLY A 70 4.85 -4.50 20.13
CA GLY A 70 4.74 -4.55 18.66
C GLY A 70 6.05 -4.71 17.88
N ILE A 71 7.18 -5.00 18.52
CA ILE A 71 8.46 -5.21 17.82
C ILE A 71 8.64 -6.68 17.43
N GLU A 72 8.02 -7.08 16.33
CA GLU A 72 8.15 -8.43 15.77
C GLU A 72 9.12 -8.43 14.59
N ALA A 73 10.01 -9.43 14.49
CA ALA A 73 10.97 -9.53 13.39
C ALA A 73 10.31 -9.91 12.06
N ILE A 74 9.26 -10.73 12.11
CA ILE A 74 8.48 -11.21 10.94
C ILE A 74 7.05 -10.69 11.10
N ASN A 75 6.48 -10.12 10.04
CA ASN A 75 5.09 -9.67 10.02
C ASN A 75 4.12 -10.78 9.55
N ASP A 76 2.82 -10.52 9.66
CA ASP A 76 1.77 -11.47 9.27
C ASP A 76 1.81 -11.89 7.79
N ASN A 77 2.44 -11.07 6.93
CA ASN A 77 2.59 -11.35 5.50
C ASN A 77 3.83 -12.20 5.19
N GLY A 78 4.58 -12.64 6.20
CA GLY A 78 5.79 -13.43 5.99
C GLY A 78 6.98 -12.63 5.48
N TYR A 79 7.04 -11.32 5.75
CA TYR A 79 8.19 -10.47 5.45
C TYR A 79 8.88 -9.97 6.73
N ILE A 80 10.13 -9.52 6.61
CA ILE A 80 10.80 -8.82 7.71
C ILE A 80 10.03 -7.53 8.02
N SER A 81 9.66 -7.34 9.29
CA SER A 81 8.89 -6.17 9.72
C SER A 81 9.66 -4.86 9.47
N LYS A 82 8.98 -3.91 8.82
CA LYS A 82 9.53 -2.56 8.61
C LYS A 82 9.78 -1.84 9.93
N GLN A 83 8.92 -2.05 10.93
CA GLN A 83 9.05 -1.47 12.28
C GLN A 83 10.24 -2.05 13.03
N PHE A 84 10.48 -3.37 12.91
CA PHE A 84 11.68 -4.00 13.46
C PHE A 84 12.94 -3.40 12.81
N LYS A 85 12.98 -3.32 11.48
CA LYS A 85 14.11 -2.75 10.73
C LYS A 85 14.40 -1.30 11.14
N SER A 86 13.37 -0.44 11.22
CA SER A 86 13.54 0.96 11.63
C SER A 86 14.07 1.07 13.06
N THR A 87 13.53 0.25 13.99
CA THR A 87 13.90 0.29 15.40
C THR A 87 15.36 -0.13 15.65
N PHE A 88 15.89 -1.11 14.91
CA PHE A 88 17.26 -1.57 15.14
C PHE A 88 18.33 -0.81 14.36
N ASN A 89 17.99 -0.23 13.21
CA ASN A 89 18.95 0.47 12.37
C ASN A 89 19.10 1.95 12.72
N GLN A 90 18.07 2.59 13.27
CA GLN A 90 18.08 4.05 13.49
C GLN A 90 18.44 4.46 14.92
N PHE A 91 18.29 3.56 15.89
CA PHE A 91 18.47 3.91 17.29
C PHE A 91 19.86 3.59 17.82
N ASN A 92 20.64 4.64 18.05
CA ASN A 92 21.79 4.58 18.97
C ASN A 92 21.34 4.68 20.44
N LEU A 93 20.22 4.03 20.79
CA LEU A 93 19.69 3.97 22.16
C LEU A 93 20.44 2.92 22.98
N SER A 94 21.76 3.07 23.07
CA SER A 94 22.59 2.25 23.96
C SER A 94 22.06 2.21 25.40
N SER A 95 21.37 3.28 25.84
CA SER A 95 20.71 3.38 27.15
C SER A 95 19.47 2.49 27.32
N PHE A 96 18.83 2.06 26.23
CA PHE A 96 17.66 1.17 26.21
C PHE A 96 17.97 -0.20 25.60
N LYS A 97 19.25 -0.54 25.39
CA LYS A 97 19.67 -1.82 24.78
C LYS A 97 19.04 -3.04 25.47
N ASP A 98 18.96 -3.04 26.79
CA ASP A 98 18.35 -4.14 27.55
C ASP A 98 16.86 -4.28 27.23
N ILE A 99 16.13 -3.17 27.17
CA ILE A 99 14.69 -3.15 26.83
C ILE A 99 14.48 -3.63 25.40
N LEU A 100 15.26 -3.13 24.45
CA LEU A 100 15.23 -3.58 23.05
C LEU A 100 15.51 -5.08 22.94
N LYS A 101 16.47 -5.60 23.70
CA LYS A 101 16.78 -7.03 23.74
C LYS A 101 15.62 -7.88 24.26
N ASN A 102 14.86 -7.39 25.23
CA ASN A 102 13.67 -8.09 25.72
C ASN A 102 12.48 -7.95 24.77
N SER A 103 12.50 -6.94 23.88
CA SER A 103 11.41 -6.68 22.92
C SER A 103 11.47 -7.59 21.69
N ILE A 104 12.62 -8.21 21.40
CA ILE A 104 12.75 -9.18 20.30
C ILE A 104 12.11 -10.49 20.73
N SER A 105 11.05 -10.89 20.04
CA SER A 105 10.39 -12.19 20.24
C SER A 105 11.39 -13.34 20.11
N ASP A 106 11.40 -14.22 21.11
CA ASP A 106 12.10 -15.49 21.10
C ASP A 106 11.31 -16.58 20.37
N HIS A 107 10.16 -16.28 19.78
CA HIS A 107 9.35 -17.25 19.04
C HIS A 107 9.56 -17.18 17.51
N GLN A 108 10.33 -16.20 17.03
CA GLN A 108 10.52 -15.94 15.61
C GLN A 108 11.97 -16.23 15.18
N VAL A 109 12.15 -16.79 13.98
CA VAL A 109 13.46 -17.01 13.37
C VAL A 109 13.47 -16.66 11.87
N ILE A 110 14.51 -15.95 11.44
CA ILE A 110 14.83 -15.66 10.05
C ILE A 110 16.04 -16.52 9.70
N VAL A 111 15.89 -17.42 8.73
CA VAL A 111 16.99 -18.28 8.29
C VAL A 111 17.78 -17.54 7.20
N PRO A 112 18.99 -17.06 7.50
CA PRO A 112 19.75 -16.27 6.54
C PRO A 112 20.33 -17.14 5.43
N GLU A 113 20.61 -16.49 4.31
CA GLU A 113 21.41 -17.06 3.25
C GLU A 113 22.87 -17.26 3.69
N GLN A 114 23.46 -18.39 3.33
CA GLN A 114 24.85 -18.72 3.67
C GLN A 114 25.86 -18.05 2.73
N ASN A 115 25.44 -17.71 1.51
CA ASN A 115 26.28 -17.13 0.47
C ASN A 115 26.04 -15.62 0.37
N ASN A 116 26.94 -14.81 0.92
CA ASN A 116 26.88 -13.33 0.92
C ASN A 116 27.07 -12.68 -0.48
N LEU A 117 26.87 -13.41 -1.58
CA LEU A 117 27.24 -12.92 -2.92
C LEU A 117 26.24 -11.91 -3.48
N ILE A 118 24.95 -12.00 -3.12
CA ILE A 118 23.93 -11.05 -3.56
C ILE A 118 23.55 -10.15 -2.38
N LYS A 119 24.10 -8.93 -2.38
CA LYS A 119 23.70 -7.89 -1.43
C LYS A 119 22.37 -7.30 -1.89
N ASP A 120 21.25 -7.92 -1.54
CA ASP A 120 19.99 -7.17 -1.48
C ASP A 120 20.09 -6.20 -0.30
N PRO A 121 20.25 -4.87 -0.54
CA PRO A 121 20.38 -3.89 0.54
C PRO A 121 19.14 -3.82 1.43
N LEU A 122 18.01 -4.41 1.02
CA LEU A 122 16.79 -4.41 1.81
C LEU A 122 16.73 -5.55 2.84
N HIS A 123 17.44 -6.65 2.66
CA HIS A 123 17.24 -7.89 3.46
C HIS A 123 18.52 -8.45 4.10
N ASN A 124 19.62 -7.71 4.07
CA ASN A 124 20.88 -8.20 4.63
C ASN A 124 20.84 -8.27 6.17
N ILE A 125 20.72 -9.49 6.72
CA ILE A 125 20.74 -9.72 8.17
C ILE A 125 22.04 -9.23 8.82
N ASN A 126 23.12 -9.13 8.04
CA ASN A 126 24.42 -8.69 8.54
C ASN A 126 24.43 -7.20 8.92
N ASP A 127 23.42 -6.43 8.49
CA ASP A 127 23.28 -5.02 8.84
C ASP A 127 22.84 -4.83 10.30
N TYR A 128 22.25 -5.87 10.92
CA TYR A 128 21.87 -5.82 12.32
C TYR A 128 23.07 -6.03 13.26
N PRO A 129 23.06 -5.44 14.47
CA PRO A 129 24.07 -5.76 15.49
C PRO A 129 24.12 -7.27 15.79
N LYS A 130 25.31 -7.83 16.04
CA LYS A 130 25.50 -9.27 16.32
C LYS A 130 24.55 -9.84 17.37
N TRP A 131 24.22 -9.05 18.40
CA TRP A 131 23.32 -9.47 19.47
C TRP A 131 21.85 -9.63 18.99
N VAL A 132 21.44 -8.85 17.99
CA VAL A 132 20.14 -8.98 17.31
C VAL A 132 20.17 -10.22 16.43
N GLN A 133 21.22 -10.39 15.62
CA GLN A 133 21.40 -11.58 14.77
C GLN A 133 21.31 -12.88 15.60
N GLN A 134 21.95 -12.95 16.76
CA GLN A 134 21.88 -14.10 17.67
C GLN A 134 20.46 -14.43 18.17
N ARG A 135 19.54 -13.46 18.17
CA ARG A 135 18.15 -13.64 18.60
C ARG A 135 17.23 -14.05 17.46
N ILE A 136 17.47 -13.52 16.27
CA ILE A 136 16.60 -13.74 15.11
C ILE A 136 17.09 -14.83 14.16
N THR A 137 18.28 -15.42 14.37
CA THR A 137 18.81 -16.50 13.54
C THR A 137 18.66 -17.87 14.19
N PRO A 138 18.69 -18.97 13.41
CA PRO A 138 18.53 -20.32 13.96
C PRO A 138 19.71 -20.79 14.83
N ASN A 139 20.81 -20.03 14.92
CA ASN A 139 22.04 -20.40 15.65
C ASN A 139 21.95 -20.17 17.18
N ARG A 140 20.76 -20.32 17.76
CA ARG A 140 20.51 -20.14 19.20
C ARG A 140 20.47 -21.49 19.91
N GLU A 141 20.90 -21.52 21.17
CA GLU A 141 21.00 -22.77 21.96
C GLU A 141 19.63 -23.45 22.15
N ASP A 142 18.55 -22.66 22.22
CA ASP A 142 17.19 -23.15 22.44
C ASP A 142 16.28 -22.80 21.27
N THR A 143 15.95 -23.79 20.44
CA THR A 143 15.01 -23.67 19.32
C THR A 143 13.60 -24.16 19.68
N SER A 144 13.38 -24.64 20.90
CA SER A 144 12.12 -25.30 21.28
C SER A 144 10.91 -24.36 21.27
N ASN A 145 11.11 -23.07 21.55
CA ASN A 145 10.05 -22.07 21.56
C ASN A 145 9.84 -21.36 20.21
N ILE A 146 10.54 -21.75 19.13
CA ILE A 146 10.32 -21.13 17.81
C ILE A 146 8.98 -21.62 17.24
N THR A 147 8.03 -20.71 17.06
CA THR A 147 6.74 -20.99 16.43
C THR A 147 6.62 -20.39 15.04
N THR A 148 7.46 -19.40 14.68
CA THR A 148 7.41 -18.74 13.37
C THR A 148 8.78 -18.72 12.71
N ALA A 149 8.85 -19.16 11.45
CA ALA A 149 10.06 -19.14 10.64
C ALA A 149 9.87 -18.41 9.31
N LEU A 150 10.86 -17.61 8.92
CA LEU A 150 10.99 -16.99 7.60
C LEU A 150 12.23 -17.52 6.88
N ILE A 151 12.02 -18.05 5.68
CA ILE A 151 13.02 -18.52 4.74
C ILE A 151 13.04 -17.52 3.56
N HIS A 152 14.16 -16.83 3.35
CA HIS A 152 14.34 -15.84 2.27
C HIS A 152 15.53 -16.26 1.40
N TYR A 153 15.32 -16.58 0.11
CA TYR A 153 16.29 -17.35 -0.70
C TYR A 153 16.60 -16.83 -2.10
N TYR A 154 17.85 -17.09 -2.52
CA TYR A 154 18.33 -16.99 -3.90
C TYR A 154 18.97 -18.30 -4.43
N GLU A 155 19.62 -19.15 -3.60
CA GLU A 155 20.47 -20.24 -4.15
C GLU A 155 20.19 -21.71 -3.70
N SER A 156 19.56 -22.01 -2.54
CA SER A 156 19.11 -23.40 -2.21
C SER A 156 18.13 -23.51 -1.03
N VAL A 157 16.82 -23.54 -1.32
CA VAL A 157 15.74 -23.70 -0.31
C VAL A 157 15.84 -25.01 0.48
N GLU A 158 16.36 -26.08 -0.11
CA GLU A 158 16.45 -27.41 0.53
C GLU A 158 17.32 -27.39 1.79
N THR A 159 18.48 -26.73 1.74
CA THR A 159 19.36 -26.59 2.92
C THR A 159 18.71 -25.76 4.01
N SER A 160 17.95 -24.74 3.60
CA SER A 160 16.96 -23.97 4.38
C SER A 160 16.02 -24.83 5.19
N LEU A 161 15.20 -25.56 4.45
CA LEU A 161 14.12 -26.37 4.99
C LEU A 161 14.65 -27.45 5.92
N LYS A 162 15.79 -28.06 5.61
CA LYS A 162 16.41 -29.06 6.48
C LYS A 162 16.64 -28.55 7.91
N ARG A 163 17.08 -27.30 8.07
CA ARG A 163 17.27 -26.68 9.40
C ARG A 163 15.95 -26.42 10.12
N ILE A 164 14.92 -26.06 9.38
CA ILE A 164 13.59 -25.81 9.93
C ILE A 164 12.87 -27.10 10.32
N TYR A 165 13.08 -28.20 9.59
CA TYR A 165 12.49 -29.50 9.93
C TYR A 165 12.96 -30.05 11.28
N ASP A 166 14.14 -29.62 11.76
CA ASP A 166 14.60 -29.95 13.12
C ASP A 166 13.81 -29.17 14.22
N MET A 167 13.00 -28.16 13.85
CA MET A 167 12.21 -27.31 14.74
C MET A 167 10.74 -27.74 14.77
N SER A 168 10.43 -28.81 15.52
CA SER A 168 9.07 -29.38 15.58
C SER A 168 7.96 -28.46 16.13
N SER A 169 8.31 -27.31 16.72
CA SER A 169 7.39 -26.32 17.28
C SER A 169 6.88 -25.28 16.29
N ILE A 170 7.35 -25.29 15.04
CA ILE A 170 6.92 -24.33 14.02
C ILE A 170 5.43 -24.49 13.72
N GLU A 171 4.70 -23.38 13.91
CA GLU A 171 3.28 -23.21 13.62
C GLU A 171 3.06 -22.36 12.37
N THR A 172 3.97 -21.42 12.08
CA THR A 172 3.93 -20.55 10.90
C THR A 172 5.24 -20.60 10.12
N LEU A 173 5.17 -20.93 8.83
CA LEU A 173 6.30 -20.93 7.92
C LEU A 173 6.05 -20.02 6.72
N SER A 174 6.99 -19.10 6.47
CA SER A 174 6.98 -18.23 5.30
C SER A 174 8.21 -18.49 4.44
N ILE A 175 8.01 -18.75 3.15
CA ILE A 175 9.08 -18.99 2.18
C ILE A 175 8.94 -17.94 1.07
N THR A 176 9.97 -17.12 0.90
CA THR A 176 10.07 -16.17 -0.21
C THR A 176 11.28 -16.54 -1.06
N ASP A 177 11.01 -17.00 -2.26
CA ASP A 177 12.01 -17.36 -3.27
C ASP A 177 11.50 -16.99 -4.66
N ARG A 178 12.12 -15.99 -5.28
CA ARG A 178 11.74 -15.53 -6.62
C ARG A 178 12.56 -16.15 -7.75
N TYR A 179 13.60 -16.93 -7.42
CA TYR A 179 14.63 -17.31 -8.37
C TYR A 179 14.72 -18.81 -8.59
N VAL A 180 14.40 -19.62 -7.58
CA VAL A 180 14.44 -21.08 -7.73
C VAL A 180 13.26 -21.54 -8.57
N LYS A 181 13.58 -22.33 -9.59
CA LYS A 181 12.60 -22.85 -10.55
C LYS A 181 11.49 -23.66 -9.87
N VAL A 182 11.79 -24.48 -8.85
CA VAL A 182 10.79 -25.32 -8.15
C VAL A 182 11.14 -25.48 -6.67
N VAL A 183 10.20 -25.13 -5.79
CA VAL A 183 10.29 -25.39 -4.35
C VAL A 183 9.59 -26.72 -4.03
N ASP A 184 10.34 -27.67 -3.47
CA ASP A 184 9.83 -28.98 -3.08
C ASP A 184 9.49 -29.03 -1.59
N LEU A 185 8.18 -29.06 -1.29
CA LEU A 185 7.61 -29.17 0.05
C LEU A 185 6.96 -30.55 0.27
N THR A 186 7.40 -31.59 -0.43
CA THR A 186 6.90 -32.97 -0.21
C THR A 186 7.14 -33.45 1.22
N SER A 187 8.19 -32.95 1.88
CA SER A 187 8.55 -33.28 3.27
C SER A 187 7.95 -32.34 4.32
N ILE A 188 7.01 -31.46 3.95
CA ILE A 188 6.45 -30.46 4.88
C ILE A 188 5.75 -31.09 6.11
N SER A 189 5.30 -32.33 6.00
CA SER A 189 4.73 -33.12 7.11
C SER A 189 5.69 -33.38 8.27
N LEU A 190 6.99 -33.11 8.10
CA LEU A 190 7.98 -33.13 9.19
C LEU A 190 7.76 -32.00 10.22
N LEU A 191 6.90 -31.02 9.93
CA LEU A 191 6.50 -29.95 10.85
C LEU A 191 5.10 -30.24 11.40
N PRO A 192 4.94 -31.15 12.38
CA PRO A 192 3.61 -31.66 12.78
C PRO A 192 2.65 -30.58 13.31
N ARG A 193 3.16 -29.43 13.74
CA ARG A 193 2.39 -28.31 14.27
C ARG A 193 2.14 -27.18 13.27
N LEU A 194 2.59 -27.32 12.03
CA LEU A 194 2.45 -26.25 11.04
C LEU A 194 0.98 -25.98 10.72
N GLU A 195 0.49 -24.83 11.15
CA GLU A 195 -0.89 -24.38 10.93
C GLU A 195 -0.98 -23.37 9.78
N ARG A 196 0.08 -22.61 9.52
CA ARG A 196 0.10 -21.52 8.52
C ARG A 196 1.30 -21.62 7.60
N LEU A 197 1.05 -21.59 6.28
CA LEU A 197 2.08 -21.63 5.26
C LEU A 197 1.89 -20.50 4.25
N VAL A 198 2.91 -19.64 4.09
CA VAL A 198 2.93 -18.53 3.13
C VAL A 198 4.07 -18.75 2.14
N LEU A 199 3.76 -18.84 0.86
CA LEU A 199 4.73 -19.17 -0.19
C LEU A 199 4.74 -18.10 -1.28
N CYS A 200 5.89 -17.47 -1.50
CA CYS A 200 6.15 -16.66 -2.68
C CYS A 200 7.22 -17.36 -3.51
N VAL A 201 6.78 -18.12 -4.52
CA VAL A 201 7.61 -19.08 -5.27
C VAL A 201 7.25 -19.07 -6.75
N HIS A 202 8.20 -19.47 -7.61
CA HIS A 202 7.90 -19.65 -9.04
C HIS A 202 7.07 -20.90 -9.28
N SER A 203 7.55 -22.06 -8.81
CA SER A 203 6.86 -23.35 -8.87
C SER A 203 6.89 -24.05 -7.53
N LEU A 204 5.91 -24.93 -7.31
CA LEU A 204 5.71 -25.61 -6.04
C LEU A 204 5.33 -27.08 -6.25
N LYS A 205 6.00 -27.96 -5.50
CA LYS A 205 5.51 -29.31 -5.22
C LYS A 205 5.07 -29.39 -3.77
N LEU A 206 3.77 -29.50 -3.53
CA LEU A 206 3.23 -29.49 -2.19
C LEU A 206 2.97 -30.91 -1.67
N GLY A 207 3.56 -31.27 -0.53
CA GLY A 207 3.27 -32.50 0.19
C GLY A 207 1.99 -32.39 1.03
N THR A 208 1.42 -33.53 1.42
CA THR A 208 0.22 -33.53 2.29
C THR A 208 0.53 -33.01 3.69
N HIS A 209 -0.38 -32.24 4.26
CA HIS A 209 -0.26 -31.77 5.65
C HIS A 209 -1.61 -31.82 6.36
N THR A 210 -1.67 -32.47 7.53
CA THR A 210 -2.94 -32.70 8.24
C THR A 210 -3.32 -31.61 9.22
N SER A 211 -2.37 -30.82 9.73
CA SER A 211 -2.63 -29.71 10.67
C SER A 211 -2.66 -28.33 10.00
N LEU A 212 -2.43 -28.25 8.70
CA LEU A 212 -2.39 -26.97 7.98
C LEU A 212 -3.79 -26.37 7.89
N LYS A 213 -3.98 -25.19 8.46
CA LYS A 213 -5.25 -24.45 8.48
C LYS A 213 -5.28 -23.31 7.47
N SER A 214 -4.13 -22.67 7.20
CA SER A 214 -4.03 -21.53 6.29
C SER A 214 -2.92 -21.74 5.26
N LEU A 215 -3.24 -21.55 3.98
CA LEU A 215 -2.29 -21.61 2.86
C LEU A 215 -2.41 -20.37 1.97
N GLN A 216 -1.31 -19.62 1.83
CA GLN A 216 -1.22 -18.47 0.92
C GLN A 216 -0.17 -18.72 -0.15
N LEU A 217 -0.57 -18.59 -1.42
CA LEU A 217 0.24 -18.90 -2.60
C LEU A 217 0.41 -17.64 -3.48
N HIS A 218 1.63 -17.14 -3.54
CA HIS A 218 2.07 -16.06 -4.42
C HIS A 218 2.93 -16.68 -5.53
N LEU A 219 2.28 -17.17 -6.59
CA LEU A 219 2.91 -17.90 -7.70
C LEU A 219 3.25 -16.95 -8.84
N SER A 220 4.42 -17.10 -9.47
CA SER A 220 4.79 -16.29 -10.64
C SER A 220 4.43 -16.88 -11.99
N THR A 221 3.97 -18.14 -12.04
CA THR A 221 3.43 -18.80 -13.24
C THR A 221 2.00 -19.31 -13.03
N THR A 222 1.32 -19.59 -14.14
CA THR A 222 -0.03 -20.16 -14.17
C THR A 222 0.01 -21.64 -13.79
N TYR A 223 -0.88 -22.08 -12.88
CA TYR A 223 -0.95 -23.48 -12.44
C TYR A 223 -2.34 -24.08 -12.59
N PRO A 224 -2.45 -25.31 -13.14
CA PRO A 224 -3.66 -26.10 -12.99
C PRO A 224 -3.94 -26.37 -11.52
N LEU A 225 -5.13 -26.03 -11.03
CA LEU A 225 -5.49 -26.17 -9.62
C LEU A 225 -5.35 -27.62 -9.10
N CYS A 226 -5.60 -28.60 -9.98
CA CYS A 226 -5.48 -30.02 -9.65
C CYS A 226 -4.06 -30.46 -9.26
N HIS A 227 -3.01 -29.75 -9.68
CA HIS A 227 -1.62 -30.11 -9.38
C HIS A 227 -1.24 -29.88 -7.91
N PHE A 228 -1.99 -29.05 -7.18
CA PHE A 228 -1.71 -28.80 -5.77
C PHE A 228 -2.21 -29.91 -4.83
N GLY A 229 -3.13 -30.78 -5.28
CA GLY A 229 -3.72 -31.83 -4.44
C GLY A 229 -4.38 -31.27 -3.16
N LEU A 230 -5.08 -30.13 -3.29
CA LEU A 230 -5.65 -29.39 -2.16
C LEU A 230 -6.75 -30.17 -1.41
N ASP A 231 -7.39 -31.11 -2.09
CA ASP A 231 -8.37 -32.04 -1.52
C ASP A 231 -7.82 -32.87 -0.35
N LYS A 232 -6.49 -33.02 -0.26
CA LYS A 232 -5.81 -33.76 0.81
C LYS A 232 -5.62 -32.96 2.10
N PHE A 233 -5.86 -31.64 2.09
CA PHE A 233 -5.69 -30.77 3.25
C PHE A 233 -6.99 -30.63 4.02
N VAL A 234 -7.38 -31.69 4.72
CA VAL A 234 -8.67 -31.80 5.43
C VAL A 234 -8.89 -30.77 6.55
N SER A 235 -7.82 -30.13 7.02
CA SER A 235 -7.89 -29.08 8.06
C SER A 235 -7.82 -27.67 7.49
N LEU A 236 -7.69 -27.52 6.17
CA LEU A 236 -7.51 -26.21 5.54
C LEU A 236 -8.80 -25.41 5.62
N THR A 237 -8.77 -24.30 6.34
CA THR A 237 -9.90 -23.37 6.50
C THR A 237 -9.73 -22.11 5.65
N ASP A 238 -8.49 -21.75 5.30
CA ASP A 238 -8.18 -20.51 4.61
C ASP A 238 -7.20 -20.76 3.45
N LEU A 239 -7.61 -20.40 2.23
CA LEU A 239 -6.81 -20.55 1.01
C LEU A 239 -6.81 -19.26 0.19
N SER A 240 -5.63 -18.79 -0.22
CA SER A 240 -5.47 -17.55 -1.00
C SER A 240 -4.44 -17.68 -2.12
N PHE A 241 -4.80 -17.22 -3.32
CA PHE A 241 -3.91 -17.00 -4.47
C PHE A 241 -3.86 -15.50 -4.80
N THR A 242 -2.69 -14.90 -5.01
CA THR A 242 -2.59 -13.42 -5.07
C THR A 242 -1.90 -12.79 -6.28
N TYR A 243 -1.26 -13.55 -7.19
CA TYR A 243 -0.40 -12.94 -8.23
C TYR A 243 -0.65 -13.44 -9.65
N LYS A 244 -0.86 -14.74 -9.83
CA LYS A 244 -1.15 -15.34 -11.13
C LYS A 244 -2.38 -16.22 -11.09
N ASN A 245 -2.88 -16.46 -12.29
CA ASN A 245 -4.11 -17.18 -12.52
C ASN A 245 -3.91 -18.67 -12.27
N VAL A 246 -4.87 -19.29 -11.61
CA VAL A 246 -5.02 -20.75 -11.66
C VAL A 246 -5.90 -21.11 -12.84
N THR A 247 -5.57 -22.22 -13.51
CA THR A 247 -6.35 -22.79 -14.60
C THR A 247 -7.07 -24.06 -14.13
N ASN A 248 -8.01 -24.54 -14.94
CA ASN A 248 -8.70 -25.82 -14.73
C ASN A 248 -9.37 -25.93 -13.36
N ILE A 249 -9.96 -24.83 -12.88
CA ILE A 249 -10.80 -24.87 -11.68
C ILE A 249 -12.07 -25.67 -12.01
N GLY A 250 -12.39 -26.64 -11.17
CA GLY A 250 -13.54 -27.50 -11.34
C GLY A 250 -14.06 -28.07 -10.02
N PRO A 251 -15.21 -28.75 -10.06
CA PRO A 251 -15.84 -29.31 -8.87
C PRO A 251 -14.95 -30.37 -8.20
N GLY A 252 -14.91 -30.36 -6.87
CA GLY A 252 -14.21 -31.37 -6.06
C GLY A 252 -12.69 -31.17 -5.92
N LEU A 253 -12.10 -30.13 -6.50
CA LEU A 253 -10.66 -29.83 -6.37
C LEU A 253 -10.30 -29.09 -5.07
N LEU A 254 -11.29 -28.51 -4.40
CA LEU A 254 -11.12 -27.69 -3.20
C LEU A 254 -11.62 -28.44 -1.95
N PRO A 255 -10.92 -28.36 -0.81
CA PRO A 255 -11.34 -29.02 0.42
C PRO A 255 -12.63 -28.40 0.97
N ASN A 256 -13.55 -29.24 1.43
CA ASN A 256 -14.85 -28.82 1.96
C ASN A 256 -14.78 -28.13 3.34
N SER A 257 -13.62 -28.17 3.99
CA SER A 257 -13.32 -27.51 5.26
C SER A 257 -13.10 -25.99 5.12
N LEU A 258 -12.99 -25.46 3.89
CA LEU A 258 -12.73 -24.05 3.67
C LEU A 258 -13.84 -23.16 4.23
N LEU A 259 -13.41 -22.16 5.00
CA LEU A 259 -14.21 -21.04 5.49
C LEU A 259 -13.90 -19.77 4.69
N SER A 260 -12.69 -19.64 4.13
CA SER A 260 -12.26 -18.50 3.33
C SER A 260 -11.51 -18.94 2.09
N LEU A 261 -11.89 -18.41 0.93
CA LEU A 261 -11.25 -18.67 -0.36
C LEU A 261 -11.04 -17.37 -1.15
N SER A 262 -9.80 -17.08 -1.52
CA SER A 262 -9.44 -16.03 -2.47
C SER A 262 -8.73 -16.65 -3.66
N ILE A 263 -9.29 -16.54 -4.86
CA ILE A 263 -8.79 -17.23 -6.06
C ILE A 263 -8.81 -16.31 -7.27
N ILE A 264 -7.70 -16.33 -8.02
CA ILE A 264 -7.55 -15.63 -9.29
C ILE A 264 -7.58 -16.70 -10.39
N SER A 265 -8.59 -16.69 -11.25
CA SER A 265 -8.87 -17.72 -12.25
C SER A 265 -8.61 -17.23 -13.67
N LYS A 266 -8.03 -18.06 -14.55
CA LYS A 266 -8.05 -17.83 -16.01
C LYS A 266 -9.39 -18.34 -16.54
N GLY A 267 -10.32 -17.43 -16.82
CA GLY A 267 -11.70 -17.72 -17.23
C GLY A 267 -12.69 -17.87 -16.07
N VAL A 268 -13.98 -17.88 -16.40
CA VAL A 268 -15.08 -18.05 -15.44
C VAL A 268 -15.17 -19.52 -14.99
N PRO A 269 -15.12 -19.81 -13.68
CA PRO A 269 -15.25 -21.18 -13.18
C PRO A 269 -16.58 -21.82 -13.58
N PRO A 270 -16.62 -23.15 -13.84
CA PRO A 270 -17.88 -23.85 -14.09
C PRO A 270 -18.93 -23.62 -12.98
N PRO A 271 -20.24 -23.58 -13.30
CA PRO A 271 -21.29 -23.24 -12.33
C PRO A 271 -21.31 -24.12 -11.07
N ASN A 272 -20.83 -25.36 -11.17
CA ASN A 272 -20.83 -26.34 -10.08
C ASN A 272 -19.54 -26.35 -9.25
N THR A 273 -18.58 -25.48 -9.54
CA THR A 273 -17.25 -25.46 -8.91
C THR A 273 -17.30 -25.39 -7.39
N PHE A 274 -18.16 -24.53 -6.86
CA PHE A 274 -18.18 -24.22 -5.42
C PHE A 274 -19.22 -25.01 -4.62
N LEU A 275 -20.02 -25.88 -5.25
CA LEU A 275 -21.17 -26.54 -4.60
C LEU A 275 -20.79 -27.38 -3.36
N SER A 276 -19.56 -27.91 -3.30
CA SER A 276 -19.08 -28.69 -2.16
C SER A 276 -18.66 -27.84 -0.94
N LEU A 277 -18.45 -26.54 -1.13
CA LEU A 277 -17.90 -25.64 -0.11
C LEU A 277 -18.98 -25.07 0.82
N THR A 278 -19.88 -25.93 1.31
CA THR A 278 -21.04 -25.50 2.11
C THR A 278 -20.70 -24.75 3.41
N SER A 279 -19.47 -24.87 3.90
CA SER A 279 -18.95 -24.15 5.08
C SER A 279 -18.37 -22.77 4.75
N LEU A 280 -18.27 -22.39 3.48
CA LEU A 280 -17.58 -21.18 3.04
C LEU A 280 -18.30 -19.92 3.56
N ILE A 281 -17.53 -19.03 4.18
CA ILE A 281 -18.00 -17.76 4.76
C ILE A 281 -17.55 -16.58 3.90
N ASN A 282 -16.32 -16.62 3.37
CA ASN A 282 -15.76 -15.58 2.52
C ASN A 282 -15.30 -16.18 1.18
N LEU A 283 -15.71 -15.55 0.08
CA LEU A 283 -15.26 -15.87 -1.27
C LEU A 283 -14.80 -14.58 -1.96
N ASP A 284 -13.57 -14.55 -2.44
CA ASP A 284 -13.06 -13.52 -3.35
C ASP A 284 -12.61 -14.18 -4.65
N LEU A 285 -13.22 -13.76 -5.76
CA LEU A 285 -13.02 -14.35 -7.09
C LEU A 285 -12.62 -13.26 -8.07
N THR A 286 -11.40 -13.34 -8.57
CA THR A 286 -10.96 -12.55 -9.73
C THR A 286 -10.90 -13.47 -10.94
N THR A 287 -11.54 -13.08 -12.04
CA THR A 287 -11.48 -13.82 -13.30
C THR A 287 -10.80 -12.99 -14.37
N HIS A 288 -9.84 -13.59 -15.07
CA HIS A 288 -9.17 -12.98 -16.20
C HIS A 288 -9.64 -13.58 -17.52
N GLU A 289 -9.65 -12.81 -18.60
CA GLU A 289 -9.95 -13.33 -19.93
C GLU A 289 -8.98 -14.45 -20.35
N LYS A 290 -9.51 -15.48 -21.01
CA LYS A 290 -8.69 -16.51 -21.63
C LYS A 290 -8.21 -15.92 -22.94
N THR A 291 -7.02 -15.33 -22.95
CA THR A 291 -6.32 -15.04 -24.19
C THR A 291 -6.03 -16.39 -24.86
N ASP A 292 -6.77 -16.70 -25.93
CA ASP A 292 -6.75 -18.00 -26.62
C ASP A 292 -5.51 -18.19 -27.51
N GLY A 293 -4.62 -17.19 -27.61
CA GLY A 293 -3.65 -17.12 -28.71
C GLY A 293 -2.19 -16.82 -28.38
N GLU A 294 -1.77 -16.70 -27.13
CA GLU A 294 -0.36 -16.36 -26.84
C GLU A 294 0.22 -17.17 -25.67
N ASP A 295 0.17 -18.49 -25.80
CA ASP A 295 1.27 -19.31 -25.29
C ASP A 295 2.43 -19.15 -26.30
N TYR A 296 3.02 -17.95 -26.38
CA TYR A 296 4.34 -17.79 -27.00
C TYR A 296 5.32 -18.50 -26.06
N ASP A 297 5.47 -19.80 -26.27
CA ASP A 297 6.65 -20.55 -25.89
C ASP A 297 7.83 -19.80 -26.54
N ASP A 298 8.56 -19.00 -25.76
CA ASP A 298 9.81 -18.31 -26.18
C ASP A 298 10.97 -19.33 -26.36
N ASP A 299 10.67 -20.57 -26.79
CA ASP A 299 11.61 -21.67 -26.91
C ASP A 299 11.90 -22.06 -28.38
N ASP A 300 11.34 -21.36 -29.39
CA ASP A 300 11.71 -21.57 -30.80
C ASP A 300 12.92 -20.70 -31.21
N GLU A 301 14.09 -21.17 -30.79
CA GLU A 301 15.33 -21.00 -31.56
C GLU A 301 15.18 -21.69 -32.93
N ASP A 302 15.61 -20.99 -33.98
CA ASP A 302 16.10 -21.53 -35.27
C ASP A 302 15.09 -22.11 -36.28
N GLU A 303 14.32 -21.26 -36.99
CA GLU A 303 13.88 -21.57 -38.37
C GLU A 303 13.30 -20.33 -39.09
N GLU A 304 14.15 -19.46 -39.68
CA GLU A 304 13.83 -18.70 -40.91
C GLU A 304 15.14 -18.36 -41.66
N GLU A 305 15.61 -19.33 -42.45
CA GLU A 305 16.24 -19.05 -43.74
C GLU A 305 15.13 -19.10 -44.80
N ASP A 306 15.11 -18.09 -45.68
CA ASP A 306 14.45 -18.05 -46.99
C ASP A 306 12.92 -17.84 -47.05
N ARG A 307 12.46 -16.59 -46.83
CA ARG A 307 11.32 -15.99 -47.58
C ARG A 307 11.50 -14.50 -47.82
N GLU A 308 12.34 -14.17 -48.80
CA GLU A 308 12.16 -12.95 -49.60
C GLU A 308 11.21 -13.30 -50.76
N GLU A 309 10.23 -12.43 -51.05
CA GLU A 309 9.22 -12.47 -52.15
C GLU A 309 7.77 -12.77 -51.74
N GLU A 310 7.11 -11.82 -51.05
CA GLU A 310 5.65 -11.59 -51.12
C GLU A 310 5.33 -10.20 -50.51
N GLU A 311 5.42 -9.13 -51.29
CA GLU A 311 5.13 -7.73 -50.88
C GLU A 311 4.18 -6.99 -51.87
N GLU A 312 3.29 -7.70 -52.59
CA GLU A 312 2.33 -7.04 -53.51
C GLU A 312 0.84 -7.40 -53.36
N GLU A 313 0.42 -8.13 -52.31
CA GLU A 313 -1.02 -8.44 -52.08
C GLU A 313 -1.71 -7.66 -50.92
N ASP A 314 -0.99 -6.85 -50.14
CA ASP A 314 -1.52 -6.18 -48.93
C ASP A 314 -2.39 -4.92 -49.16
N ARG A 315 -2.98 -4.75 -50.36
CA ARG A 315 -3.90 -3.63 -50.64
C ARG A 315 -5.35 -4.05 -50.91
N GLU A 316 -5.65 -5.34 -50.96
CA GLU A 316 -7.03 -5.82 -51.12
C GLU A 316 -7.64 -6.40 -49.82
N GLU A 317 -6.85 -6.68 -48.77
CA GLU A 317 -7.38 -7.24 -47.51
C GLU A 317 -7.93 -6.20 -46.50
N GLU A 318 -7.52 -4.92 -46.55
CA GLU A 318 -8.06 -3.87 -45.65
C GLU A 318 -9.54 -3.51 -45.94
N GLU A 319 -10.09 -3.85 -47.12
CA GLU A 319 -11.52 -3.68 -47.41
C GLU A 319 -12.38 -4.92 -47.07
N GLU A 320 -11.79 -6.12 -46.88
CA GLU A 320 -12.55 -7.31 -46.47
C GLU A 320 -12.73 -7.42 -44.94
N GLU A 321 -11.81 -6.90 -44.12
CA GLU A 321 -11.97 -6.89 -42.65
C GLU A 321 -13.10 -5.98 -42.16
N ALA A 322 -13.43 -4.91 -42.90
CA ALA A 322 -14.57 -4.04 -42.57
C ALA A 322 -15.94 -4.71 -42.83
N ILE A 323 -15.98 -5.83 -43.56
CA ILE A 323 -17.23 -6.55 -43.90
C ILE A 323 -17.51 -7.72 -42.94
N TYR A 324 -16.52 -8.21 -42.18
CA TYR A 324 -16.68 -9.36 -41.27
C TYR A 324 -17.23 -9.04 -39.86
N VAL A 325 -17.39 -7.77 -39.47
CA VAL A 325 -17.82 -7.38 -38.11
C VAL A 325 -19.34 -7.50 -37.89
N ASN A 326 -20.13 -7.88 -38.89
CA ASN A 326 -21.58 -8.08 -38.74
C ASN A 326 -22.01 -9.54 -38.43
N ASN A 327 -21.07 -10.42 -38.10
CA ASN A 327 -21.43 -11.75 -37.63
C ASN A 327 -21.98 -11.65 -36.20
N ASN A 328 -23.29 -11.86 -36.04
CA ASN A 328 -24.02 -12.04 -34.78
C ASN A 328 -23.33 -13.09 -33.87
N GLN A 329 -22.26 -12.73 -33.19
CA GLN A 329 -21.71 -13.55 -32.12
C GLN A 329 -22.76 -13.59 -31.03
N GLU A 330 -23.42 -14.75 -30.89
CA GLU A 330 -24.37 -15.00 -29.81
C GLU A 330 -23.68 -14.68 -28.48
N GLU A 331 -24.15 -13.64 -27.78
CA GLU A 331 -23.61 -13.23 -26.48
C GLU A 331 -23.48 -14.46 -25.58
N LYS A 332 -22.23 -14.83 -25.26
CA LYS A 332 -21.95 -16.01 -24.45
C LYS A 332 -22.36 -15.71 -23.01
N LYS A 333 -23.57 -16.13 -22.65
CA LYS A 333 -24.08 -16.00 -21.29
C LYS A 333 -23.36 -16.99 -20.37
N LEU A 334 -22.57 -16.46 -19.45
CA LEU A 334 -21.86 -17.21 -18.41
C LEU A 334 -22.65 -17.15 -17.10
N PHE A 335 -22.51 -18.17 -16.26
CA PHE A 335 -23.28 -18.28 -15.02
C PHE A 335 -22.44 -18.85 -13.89
N ILE A 336 -22.52 -18.21 -12.71
CA ILE A 336 -21.90 -18.67 -11.47
C ILE A 336 -22.99 -18.93 -10.44
N ASN A 337 -23.05 -20.16 -9.91
CA ASN A 337 -24.05 -20.55 -8.92
C ASN A 337 -23.49 -20.58 -7.50
N LEU A 338 -23.92 -19.65 -6.65
CA LEU A 338 -23.55 -19.60 -5.22
C LEU A 338 -24.75 -19.77 -4.28
N ASP A 339 -25.96 -20.00 -4.78
CA ASP A 339 -27.18 -20.07 -3.96
C ASP A 339 -27.14 -21.17 -2.89
N CYS A 340 -26.38 -22.24 -3.12
CA CYS A 340 -26.22 -23.32 -2.16
C CYS A 340 -25.31 -22.98 -0.96
N LEU A 341 -24.56 -21.87 -1.03
CA LEU A 341 -23.58 -21.47 -0.02
C LEU A 341 -24.24 -20.66 1.10
N ASN A 342 -25.19 -21.26 1.82
CA ASN A 342 -26.00 -20.59 2.85
C ASN A 342 -25.20 -19.96 4.02
N ASN A 343 -23.91 -20.27 4.14
CA ASN A 343 -23.01 -19.69 5.14
C ASN A 343 -22.19 -18.51 4.60
N LEU A 344 -22.25 -18.24 3.30
CA LEU A 344 -21.47 -17.19 2.63
C LEU A 344 -21.97 -15.82 3.08
N LYS A 345 -21.08 -15.04 3.70
CA LYS A 345 -21.36 -13.70 4.23
C LYS A 345 -20.68 -12.61 3.42
N THR A 346 -19.52 -12.92 2.83
CA THR A 346 -18.71 -11.98 2.05
C THR A 346 -18.46 -12.56 0.67
N LEU A 347 -18.81 -11.81 -0.37
CA LEU A 347 -18.50 -12.13 -1.76
C LEU A 347 -17.78 -10.94 -2.40
N GLY A 348 -16.56 -11.15 -2.87
CA GLY A 348 -15.85 -10.27 -3.81
C GLY A 348 -15.82 -10.92 -5.19
N PHE A 349 -16.15 -10.15 -6.22
CA PHE A 349 -16.02 -10.56 -7.61
C PHE A 349 -15.41 -9.42 -8.42
N SER A 350 -14.40 -9.73 -9.22
CA SER A 350 -13.74 -8.77 -10.11
C SER A 350 -13.34 -9.43 -11.42
N ASP A 351 -13.34 -8.66 -12.50
CA ASP A 351 -12.80 -9.10 -13.78
C ASP A 351 -12.13 -7.96 -14.56
N ASP A 352 -11.37 -8.37 -15.57
CA ASP A 352 -10.77 -7.51 -16.59
C ASP A 352 -11.43 -7.65 -17.97
N PHE A 353 -12.59 -8.32 -18.05
CA PHE A 353 -13.30 -8.52 -19.32
C PHE A 353 -13.75 -7.19 -19.94
N GLU A 354 -13.67 -7.13 -21.27
CA GLU A 354 -14.34 -6.08 -22.04
C GLU A 354 -15.86 -6.28 -22.03
N LYS A 355 -16.60 -5.20 -21.75
CA LYS A 355 -18.07 -5.22 -21.56
C LYS A 355 -18.83 -5.85 -22.72
N GLU A 356 -18.33 -5.69 -23.94
CA GLU A 356 -19.05 -5.99 -25.17
C GLU A 356 -19.12 -7.49 -25.48
N LYS A 357 -18.27 -8.32 -24.85
CA LYS A 357 -18.12 -9.74 -25.22
C LYS A 357 -18.85 -10.71 -24.27
N TYR A 358 -19.07 -10.33 -23.01
CA TYR A 358 -19.51 -11.28 -21.97
C TYR A 358 -20.61 -10.74 -21.05
N SER A 359 -21.45 -11.66 -20.61
CA SER A 359 -22.52 -11.42 -19.64
C SER A 359 -22.48 -12.51 -18.57
N ILE A 360 -22.03 -12.17 -17.36
CA ILE A 360 -21.84 -13.12 -16.25
C ILE A 360 -22.97 -12.93 -15.23
N GLU A 361 -23.91 -13.87 -15.18
CA GLU A 361 -24.93 -13.87 -14.15
C GLU A 361 -24.44 -14.61 -12.90
N ILE A 362 -24.48 -13.96 -11.73
CA ILE A 362 -24.09 -14.55 -10.45
C ILE A 362 -25.33 -14.69 -9.56
N SER A 363 -25.67 -15.92 -9.18
CA SER A 363 -26.71 -16.17 -8.16
C SER A 363 -26.06 -16.21 -6.77
N VAL A 364 -26.67 -15.52 -5.81
CA VAL A 364 -26.08 -15.29 -4.48
C VAL A 364 -27.06 -15.64 -3.36
N PRO A 365 -26.58 -16.26 -2.27
CA PRO A 365 -27.43 -16.68 -1.17
C PRO A 365 -27.90 -15.48 -0.32
N GLN A 366 -29.04 -15.64 0.37
CA GLN A 366 -29.64 -14.59 1.21
C GLN A 366 -28.80 -14.21 2.44
N SER A 367 -27.76 -14.99 2.77
CA SER A 367 -26.85 -14.80 3.90
C SER A 367 -25.79 -13.72 3.67
N ILE A 368 -25.65 -13.21 2.44
CA ILE A 368 -24.65 -12.21 2.09
C ILE A 368 -24.88 -10.91 2.88
N LYS A 369 -23.80 -10.45 3.53
CA LYS A 369 -23.73 -9.18 4.26
C LYS A 369 -22.82 -8.17 3.58
N LYS A 370 -21.79 -8.64 2.87
CA LYS A 370 -20.83 -7.81 2.13
C LYS A 370 -20.72 -8.32 0.70
N LEU A 371 -20.97 -7.44 -0.25
CA LEU A 371 -20.89 -7.76 -1.68
C LEU A 371 -19.99 -6.74 -2.38
N GLY A 372 -18.94 -7.21 -3.05
CA GLY A 372 -18.11 -6.44 -3.95
C GLY A 372 -18.24 -6.98 -5.37
N LEU A 373 -18.67 -6.15 -6.31
CA LEU A 373 -18.85 -6.47 -7.72
C LEU A 373 -18.10 -5.44 -8.57
N GLN A 374 -16.80 -5.68 -8.77
CA GLN A 374 -15.88 -4.83 -9.52
C GLN A 374 -15.70 -5.36 -10.94
N SER A 375 -16.81 -5.51 -11.66
CA SER A 375 -16.88 -6.11 -12.98
C SER A 375 -17.73 -5.23 -13.92
N ARG A 376 -17.37 -5.20 -15.21
CA ARG A 376 -18.22 -4.57 -16.25
C ARG A 376 -19.26 -5.55 -16.81
N CYS A 377 -18.99 -6.84 -16.74
CA CYS A 377 -19.74 -7.91 -17.41
C CYS A 377 -20.65 -8.70 -16.47
N ALA A 378 -20.44 -8.59 -15.15
CA ALA A 378 -21.14 -9.38 -14.16
C ALA A 378 -22.29 -8.61 -13.49
N TYR A 379 -23.39 -9.32 -13.24
CA TYR A 379 -24.53 -8.83 -12.48
C TYR A 379 -25.08 -9.91 -11.56
N ILE A 380 -25.72 -9.46 -10.49
CA ILE A 380 -26.45 -10.35 -9.59
C ILE A 380 -27.76 -10.77 -10.26
N SER A 381 -28.06 -12.07 -10.21
CA SER A 381 -29.31 -12.60 -10.74
C SER A 381 -30.51 -11.89 -10.11
N SER A 382 -31.47 -11.47 -10.93
CA SER A 382 -32.70 -10.80 -10.48
C SER A 382 -33.56 -11.63 -9.49
N GLN A 383 -33.30 -12.93 -9.39
CA GLN A 383 -33.96 -13.84 -8.44
C GLN A 383 -33.33 -13.79 -7.04
N SER A 384 -32.11 -13.25 -6.92
CA SER A 384 -31.41 -13.16 -5.65
C SER A 384 -31.96 -12.02 -4.81
N THR A 385 -32.54 -12.33 -3.65
CA THR A 385 -32.93 -11.34 -2.65
C THR A 385 -31.79 -11.17 -1.64
N LEU A 386 -31.39 -9.94 -1.34
CA LEU A 386 -30.28 -9.66 -0.42
C LEU A 386 -30.73 -8.95 0.88
N PRO A 387 -31.62 -9.56 1.68
CA PRO A 387 -32.23 -8.89 2.83
C PRO A 387 -31.21 -8.55 3.93
N GLN A 388 -30.07 -9.22 3.98
CA GLN A 388 -29.03 -9.03 4.99
C GLN A 388 -27.84 -8.18 4.52
N LEU A 389 -27.87 -7.65 3.29
CA LEU A 389 -26.76 -6.88 2.74
C LEU A 389 -26.55 -5.58 3.52
N GLN A 390 -25.33 -5.37 4.02
CA GLN A 390 -24.92 -4.22 4.82
C GLN A 390 -23.89 -3.36 4.10
N GLU A 391 -23.05 -3.96 3.26
CA GLU A 391 -21.98 -3.30 2.53
C GLU A 391 -21.99 -3.73 1.06
N LEU A 392 -22.09 -2.76 0.15
CA LEU A 392 -22.09 -2.98 -1.30
C LEU A 392 -20.99 -2.15 -1.94
N HIS A 393 -20.10 -2.78 -2.70
CA HIS A 393 -19.15 -2.12 -3.59
C HIS A 393 -19.47 -2.53 -5.02
N VAL A 394 -19.75 -1.57 -5.91
CA VAL A 394 -20.23 -1.87 -7.26
C VAL A 394 -19.68 -0.87 -8.26
N ARG A 395 -19.52 -1.28 -9.52
CA ARG A 395 -19.33 -0.35 -10.65
C ARG A 395 -20.68 0.22 -11.09
N GLU A 396 -20.66 1.38 -11.74
CA GLU A 396 -21.85 2.07 -12.24
C GLU A 396 -22.68 1.20 -13.20
N THR A 397 -22.01 0.36 -13.99
CA THR A 397 -22.66 -0.59 -14.90
C THR A 397 -23.57 -1.57 -14.17
N GLY A 398 -23.19 -1.98 -12.96
CA GLY A 398 -24.00 -2.85 -12.11
C GLY A 398 -25.26 -2.18 -11.55
N LEU A 399 -25.37 -0.85 -11.64
CA LEU A 399 -26.55 -0.08 -11.24
C LEU A 399 -27.42 0.33 -12.44
N ASN A 400 -26.81 0.52 -13.61
CA ASN A 400 -27.45 1.16 -14.75
C ASN A 400 -28.44 0.29 -15.52
N ASP A 401 -28.26 -1.03 -15.52
CA ASP A 401 -29.21 -1.90 -16.19
C ASP A 401 -30.56 -1.84 -15.45
N HIS A 402 -31.67 -2.00 -16.16
CA HIS A 402 -33.00 -2.21 -15.55
C HIS A 402 -33.00 -3.32 -14.46
N ARG A 403 -31.95 -4.14 -14.42
CA ARG A 403 -31.68 -5.20 -13.44
C ARG A 403 -30.94 -4.69 -12.19
N GLY A 404 -30.09 -3.66 -12.29
CA GLY A 404 -29.23 -3.15 -11.21
C GLY A 404 -29.97 -2.36 -10.13
N LEU A 405 -30.96 -1.54 -10.51
CA LEU A 405 -31.79 -0.77 -9.57
C LEU A 405 -32.57 -1.66 -8.58
N GLY A 406 -32.82 -2.91 -8.95
CA GLY A 406 -33.42 -3.91 -8.06
C GLY A 406 -32.55 -4.24 -6.85
N LEU A 407 -31.22 -4.15 -6.99
CA LEU A 407 -30.27 -4.51 -5.93
C LEU A 407 -30.35 -3.55 -4.75
N LEU A 408 -30.35 -2.24 -5.01
CA LEU A 408 -30.47 -1.20 -3.98
C LEU A 408 -31.84 -1.26 -3.28
N SER A 409 -32.91 -1.49 -4.06
CA SER A 409 -34.28 -1.55 -3.56
C SER A 409 -34.56 -2.80 -2.72
N SER A 410 -33.87 -3.91 -3.00
CA SER A 410 -34.04 -5.20 -2.30
C SER A 410 -33.21 -5.34 -1.01
N SER A 411 -32.40 -4.33 -0.66
CA SER A 411 -31.40 -4.38 0.41
C SER A 411 -31.71 -3.41 1.55
N PRO A 412 -32.74 -3.66 2.38
CA PRO A 412 -33.19 -2.74 3.43
C PRO A 412 -32.18 -2.55 4.58
N CYS A 413 -31.13 -3.37 4.65
CA CYS A 413 -30.09 -3.28 5.68
C CYS A 413 -28.82 -2.56 5.18
N LEU A 414 -28.81 -2.02 3.96
CA LEU A 414 -27.60 -1.46 3.35
C LEU A 414 -27.17 -0.19 4.08
N LYS A 415 -25.99 -0.23 4.71
CA LYS A 415 -25.39 0.87 5.49
C LYS A 415 -24.20 1.52 4.79
N GLN A 416 -23.44 0.75 4.02
CA GLN A 416 -22.25 1.23 3.32
C GLN A 416 -22.37 0.94 1.83
N LEU A 417 -22.15 1.96 1.00
CA LEU A 417 -22.20 1.86 -0.44
C LEU A 417 -20.93 2.49 -1.04
N SER A 418 -20.27 1.76 -1.93
CA SER A 418 -19.17 2.26 -2.74
C SER A 418 -19.54 2.11 -4.21
N ILE A 419 -19.48 3.20 -4.98
CA ILE A 419 -19.79 3.23 -6.40
C ILE A 419 -18.55 3.69 -7.15
N SER A 420 -18.11 2.91 -8.12
CA SER A 420 -17.10 3.35 -9.10
C SER A 420 -17.80 3.82 -10.36
N PHE A 421 -17.43 4.98 -10.91
CA PHE A 421 -17.94 5.55 -12.15
C PHE A 421 -16.84 5.59 -13.20
N ASN A 422 -16.89 4.67 -14.17
CA ASN A 422 -15.99 4.65 -15.32
C ASN A 422 -16.61 5.19 -16.60
N ASP A 423 -17.93 5.35 -16.64
CA ASP A 423 -18.68 5.81 -17.80
C ASP A 423 -19.82 6.76 -17.40
N TYR A 424 -20.36 7.49 -18.38
CA TYR A 424 -21.48 8.41 -18.20
C TYR A 424 -22.75 7.67 -17.77
N ILE A 425 -23.45 8.24 -16.80
CA ILE A 425 -24.72 7.71 -16.31
C ILE A 425 -25.85 8.46 -17.03
N GLY A 426 -26.78 7.72 -17.63
CA GLY A 426 -27.92 8.32 -18.31
C GLY A 426 -29.11 8.68 -17.41
N HIS A 427 -29.00 8.55 -16.09
CA HIS A 427 -30.11 8.72 -15.15
C HIS A 427 -29.65 9.03 -13.72
N ASP A 428 -30.57 9.60 -12.92
CA ASP A 428 -30.32 9.90 -11.50
C ASP A 428 -30.22 8.62 -10.66
N ILE A 429 -29.20 8.56 -9.80
CA ILE A 429 -29.00 7.45 -8.86
C ILE A 429 -29.58 7.85 -7.50
N ILE A 430 -30.65 7.16 -7.12
CA ILE A 430 -31.29 7.33 -5.80
C ILE A 430 -30.60 6.40 -4.80
N ILE A 431 -29.81 6.98 -3.90
CA ILE A 431 -29.14 6.23 -2.84
C ILE A 431 -30.16 5.91 -1.73
N PRO A 432 -30.23 4.65 -1.25
CA PRO A 432 -31.16 4.29 -0.18
C PRO A 432 -30.96 5.13 1.09
N SER A 433 -32.06 5.53 1.72
CA SER A 433 -32.05 6.30 2.99
C SER A 433 -31.47 5.56 4.20
N THR A 434 -31.10 4.29 4.04
CA THR A 434 -30.42 3.48 5.07
C THR A 434 -28.90 3.61 5.01
N VAL A 435 -28.35 4.17 3.93
CA VAL A 435 -26.91 4.32 3.73
C VAL A 435 -26.37 5.40 4.68
N GLU A 436 -25.45 4.99 5.53
CA GLU A 436 -24.74 5.82 6.51
C GLU A 436 -23.35 6.22 5.98
N LYS A 437 -22.75 5.44 5.07
CA LYS A 437 -21.44 5.69 4.48
C LYS A 437 -21.46 5.53 2.96
N LEU A 438 -21.02 6.54 2.23
CA LEU A 438 -20.98 6.55 0.76
C LEU A 438 -19.56 6.84 0.28
N THR A 439 -19.03 5.98 -0.57
CA THR A 439 -17.77 6.19 -1.30
C THR A 439 -18.07 6.27 -2.80
N ILE A 440 -17.59 7.31 -3.46
CA ILE A 440 -17.73 7.51 -4.90
C ILE A 440 -16.32 7.54 -5.50
N TYR A 441 -15.98 6.59 -6.37
CA TYR A 441 -14.78 6.65 -7.20
C TYR A 441 -15.16 7.23 -8.55
N LYS A 442 -14.70 8.45 -8.85
CA LYS A 442 -15.01 9.16 -10.08
C LYS A 442 -13.83 9.04 -11.04
N TYR A 443 -13.98 8.29 -12.13
CA TYR A 443 -12.94 8.15 -13.16
C TYR A 443 -13.24 8.96 -14.44
N ILE A 444 -14.36 9.68 -14.47
CA ILE A 444 -14.80 10.50 -15.60
C ILE A 444 -14.78 11.99 -15.26
N GLU A 445 -14.70 12.83 -16.29
CA GLU A 445 -14.73 14.30 -16.18
C GLU A 445 -16.14 14.90 -16.03
N ALA A 446 -17.20 14.08 -16.08
CA ALA A 446 -18.58 14.54 -15.99
C ALA A 446 -19.04 14.70 -14.53
N ASP A 447 -19.92 15.68 -14.26
CA ASP A 447 -20.39 15.98 -12.91
C ASP A 447 -21.39 14.92 -12.43
N VAL A 448 -20.86 13.81 -11.92
CA VAL A 448 -21.64 12.73 -11.32
C VAL A 448 -22.37 13.14 -10.05
N LEU A 449 -21.96 14.24 -9.40
CA LEU A 449 -22.52 14.63 -8.10
C LEU A 449 -23.86 15.34 -8.24
N GLU A 450 -24.14 15.95 -9.41
CA GLU A 450 -25.47 16.47 -9.72
C GLU A 450 -26.51 15.36 -9.94
N GLN A 451 -26.06 14.13 -10.27
CA GLN A 451 -26.94 12.98 -10.57
C GLN A 451 -27.16 12.05 -9.36
N VAL A 452 -26.40 12.23 -8.28
CA VAL A 452 -26.49 11.39 -7.08
C VAL A 452 -27.26 12.14 -5.99
N VAL A 453 -28.44 11.63 -5.64
CA VAL A 453 -29.23 12.19 -4.53
C VAL A 453 -28.70 11.62 -3.21
N LEU A 454 -27.99 12.45 -2.44
CA LEU A 454 -27.43 12.07 -1.14
C LEU A 454 -28.55 11.91 -0.08
N PRO A 455 -28.56 10.80 0.69
CA PRO A 455 -29.59 10.57 1.70
C PRO A 455 -29.31 11.39 2.96
N SER A 456 -30.37 11.82 3.66
CA SER A 456 -30.26 12.57 4.92
C SER A 456 -29.68 11.78 6.10
N SER A 457 -29.51 10.47 5.96
CA SER A 457 -28.87 9.57 6.94
C SER A 457 -27.34 9.55 6.84
N LEU A 458 -26.77 10.16 5.79
CA LEU A 458 -25.37 9.99 5.45
C LEU A 458 -24.46 10.64 6.49
N THR A 459 -23.57 9.85 7.10
CA THR A 459 -22.62 10.28 8.12
C THR A 459 -21.20 10.41 7.57
N GLU A 460 -20.80 9.55 6.63
CA GLU A 460 -19.50 9.59 5.98
C GLU A 460 -19.64 9.68 4.46
N LEU A 461 -18.98 10.65 3.83
CA LEU A 461 -18.91 10.81 2.39
C LEU A 461 -17.44 10.84 1.95
N SER A 462 -17.08 9.94 1.05
CA SER A 462 -15.76 9.91 0.42
C SER A 462 -15.93 10.03 -1.08
N ILE A 463 -15.28 11.01 -1.71
CA ILE A 463 -15.29 11.14 -3.16
C ILE A 463 -13.85 11.15 -3.64
N LEU A 464 -13.53 10.17 -4.46
CA LEU A 464 -12.17 9.80 -4.79
C LEU A 464 -11.92 9.90 -6.29
N ARG A 465 -10.69 10.27 -6.65
CA ARG A 465 -10.11 10.27 -8.01
C ARG A 465 -10.74 11.24 -9.03
N GLY A 466 -11.43 12.30 -8.59
CA GLY A 466 -12.03 13.27 -9.51
C GLY A 466 -11.02 14.04 -10.38
N TYR A 467 -11.25 14.08 -11.69
CA TYR A 467 -10.51 14.93 -12.65
C TYR A 467 -11.01 16.37 -12.68
N GLU A 468 -12.22 16.63 -12.16
CA GLU A 468 -12.79 17.97 -12.13
C GLU A 468 -12.20 18.86 -11.05
N ASN A 469 -12.08 20.14 -11.39
CA ASN A 469 -11.63 21.20 -10.49
C ASN A 469 -12.76 21.75 -9.60
N ASN A 470 -14.02 21.32 -9.83
CA ASN A 470 -15.20 21.88 -9.20
C ASN A 470 -15.90 20.87 -8.29
N TRP A 471 -15.70 20.99 -6.98
CA TRP A 471 -16.32 20.14 -5.97
C TRP A 471 -17.61 20.74 -5.43
N ASN A 472 -18.43 21.36 -6.30
CA ASN A 472 -19.63 22.08 -5.91
C ASN A 472 -20.78 21.12 -5.53
N VAL A 473 -20.59 20.40 -4.43
CA VAL A 473 -21.65 19.61 -3.79
C VAL A 473 -22.60 20.60 -3.13
N LYS A 474 -23.63 21.02 -3.88
CA LYS A 474 -24.54 22.10 -3.47
C LYS A 474 -25.33 21.77 -2.20
N ASN A 475 -25.44 20.50 -1.79
CA ASN A 475 -26.21 20.07 -0.62
C ASN A 475 -25.55 18.89 0.11
N LEU A 476 -24.63 19.17 1.03
CA LEU A 476 -24.14 18.14 1.96
C LEU A 476 -25.18 17.88 3.07
N PRO A 477 -25.50 16.61 3.39
CA PRO A 477 -26.44 16.28 4.47
C PRO A 477 -25.99 16.84 5.83
N GLU A 478 -26.93 17.34 6.64
CA GLU A 478 -26.63 17.90 7.97
C GLU A 478 -26.04 16.86 8.94
N SER A 479 -26.33 15.56 8.71
CA SER A 479 -25.82 14.42 9.48
C SER A 479 -24.35 14.09 9.23
N LEU A 480 -23.72 14.71 8.23
CA LEU A 480 -22.37 14.36 7.80
C LEU A 480 -21.32 14.73 8.86
N ASN A 481 -20.59 13.74 9.36
CA ASN A 481 -19.53 13.89 10.35
C ASN A 481 -18.12 13.75 9.74
N LYS A 482 -17.99 13.15 8.56
CA LYS A 482 -16.71 12.93 7.87
C LYS A 482 -16.84 13.14 6.37
N LEU A 483 -15.92 13.95 5.84
CA LEU A 483 -15.80 14.23 4.41
C LEU A 483 -14.36 13.94 3.95
N VAL A 484 -14.21 13.09 2.93
CA VAL A 484 -12.93 12.77 2.29
C VAL A 484 -13.00 13.17 0.83
N LEU A 485 -12.07 14.01 0.37
CA LEU A 485 -11.99 14.48 -1.01
C LEU A 485 -10.61 14.16 -1.60
N GLU A 486 -10.60 13.52 -2.77
CA GLU A 486 -9.38 13.16 -3.51
C GLU A 486 -9.52 13.53 -5.00
N SER A 487 -8.48 14.17 -5.54
CA SER A 487 -8.44 14.61 -6.94
C SER A 487 -7.15 14.15 -7.64
N ASN A 488 -7.30 13.67 -8.88
CA ASN A 488 -6.18 13.18 -9.70
C ASN A 488 -5.30 14.30 -10.30
N GLY A 489 -5.68 15.56 -10.07
CA GLY A 489 -4.90 16.74 -10.42
C GLY A 489 -5.21 17.31 -11.80
N GLY A 490 -5.44 18.62 -11.85
CA GLY A 490 -5.60 19.46 -13.03
C GLY A 490 -4.96 20.85 -12.81
N GLN A 491 -4.83 21.67 -13.86
CA GLN A 491 -4.12 22.95 -13.75
C GLN A 491 -4.85 24.01 -12.89
N ASP A 492 -6.13 23.83 -12.56
CA ASP A 492 -6.92 24.89 -11.92
C ASP A 492 -6.94 24.83 -10.39
N THR A 493 -7.42 25.92 -9.80
CA THR A 493 -7.63 26.04 -8.36
C THR A 493 -8.89 25.28 -7.97
N ILE A 494 -8.77 24.27 -7.11
CA ILE A 494 -9.91 23.53 -6.60
C ILE A 494 -10.75 24.42 -5.68
N VAL A 495 -12.03 24.56 -6.02
CA VAL A 495 -13.03 25.26 -5.18
C VAL A 495 -13.63 24.24 -4.22
N LEU A 496 -13.35 24.42 -2.93
CA LEU A 496 -13.95 23.62 -1.85
C LEU A 496 -15.42 24.04 -1.62
N PRO A 497 -16.25 23.17 -1.02
CA PRO A 497 -17.61 23.53 -0.62
C PRO A 497 -17.62 24.81 0.22
N THR A 498 -18.50 25.76 -0.12
CA THR A 498 -18.59 27.07 0.55
C THR A 498 -19.21 26.99 1.95
N SER A 499 -19.92 25.89 2.24
CA SER A 499 -20.53 25.62 3.54
C SER A 499 -20.42 24.15 3.90
N TYR A 500 -19.97 23.89 5.13
CA TYR A 500 -19.91 22.55 5.68
C TYR A 500 -21.03 22.34 6.72
N PRO A 501 -21.53 21.10 6.88
CA PRO A 501 -22.45 20.75 7.95
C PRO A 501 -21.87 21.08 9.34
N LEU A 502 -22.72 21.58 10.25
CA LEU A 502 -22.30 21.96 11.60
C LEU A 502 -21.79 20.78 12.44
N GLY A 503 -22.10 19.53 12.07
CA GLY A 503 -21.66 18.32 12.74
C GLY A 503 -20.34 17.73 12.22
N LEU A 504 -19.67 18.38 11.26
CA LEU A 504 -18.48 17.82 10.61
C LEU A 504 -17.30 17.76 11.60
N GLU A 505 -16.79 16.56 11.89
CA GLU A 505 -15.66 16.31 12.78
C GLU A 505 -14.36 15.98 12.04
N THR A 506 -14.46 15.39 10.85
CA THR A 506 -13.30 14.96 10.04
C THR A 506 -13.36 15.55 8.64
N LEU A 507 -12.29 16.22 8.22
CA LEU A 507 -12.10 16.73 6.86
C LEU A 507 -10.76 16.23 6.32
N ASP A 508 -10.79 15.37 5.29
CA ASP A 508 -9.60 14.80 4.67
C ASP A 508 -9.44 15.27 3.22
N LEU A 509 -8.34 15.99 2.99
CA LEU A 509 -7.94 16.62 1.73
C LEU A 509 -6.53 16.18 1.31
N LEU A 510 -6.02 15.04 1.81
CA LEU A 510 -4.62 14.63 1.57
C LEU A 510 -4.30 14.40 0.10
N ASN A 511 -5.25 13.83 -0.63
CA ASN A 511 -5.05 13.44 -2.01
C ASN A 511 -5.59 14.50 -2.98
N ILE A 512 -5.83 15.72 -2.51
CA ILE A 512 -6.06 16.85 -3.39
C ILE A 512 -4.72 17.31 -3.95
N ARG A 513 -4.49 17.00 -5.23
CA ARG A 513 -3.25 17.29 -5.93
C ARG A 513 -3.06 18.80 -6.19
N ASP A 514 -4.13 19.55 -6.41
CA ASP A 514 -4.01 20.90 -6.94
C ASP A 514 -3.81 21.99 -5.89
N ASN A 515 -3.61 23.22 -6.37
CA ASN A 515 -3.58 24.38 -5.50
C ASN A 515 -5.00 24.62 -5.00
N PHE A 516 -5.25 24.29 -3.75
CA PHE A 516 -6.42 24.77 -3.04
C PHE A 516 -5.97 25.69 -1.91
N VAL A 517 -6.79 26.69 -1.64
CA VAL A 517 -6.67 27.58 -0.49
C VAL A 517 -7.97 27.51 0.29
N MET A 518 -7.87 27.36 1.61
CA MET A 518 -8.99 27.33 2.52
C MET A 518 -9.21 28.71 3.15
N ASP A 519 -10.46 29.05 3.40
CA ASP A 519 -10.77 30.11 4.35
C ASP A 519 -10.97 29.47 5.74
N VAL A 520 -10.14 29.87 6.71
CA VAL A 520 -10.24 29.37 8.10
C VAL A 520 -11.61 29.67 8.68
N ASP A 521 -12.20 30.81 8.31
CA ASP A 521 -13.49 31.25 8.83
C ASP A 521 -14.65 30.37 8.30
N GLN A 522 -14.42 29.56 7.25
CA GLN A 522 -15.41 28.61 6.70
C GLN A 522 -15.31 27.22 7.32
N LEU A 523 -14.22 26.88 8.02
CA LEU A 523 -14.09 25.58 8.67
C LEU A 523 -14.99 25.51 9.90
N PRO A 524 -15.89 24.51 10.00
CA PRO A 524 -16.67 24.29 11.21
C PRO A 524 -15.78 24.18 12.44
N SER A 525 -16.19 24.85 13.51
CA SER A 525 -15.49 24.73 14.79
C SER A 525 -15.52 23.31 15.35
N THR A 526 -16.39 22.43 14.86
CA THR A 526 -16.50 21.01 15.27
C THR A 526 -15.39 20.11 14.73
N ILE A 527 -14.59 20.56 13.75
CA ILE A 527 -13.53 19.72 13.16
C ILE A 527 -12.47 19.40 14.22
N LYS A 528 -12.20 18.10 14.38
CA LYS A 528 -11.16 17.54 15.26
C LYS A 528 -9.99 16.94 14.47
N TYR A 529 -10.28 16.42 13.28
CA TYR A 529 -9.34 15.72 12.40
C TYR A 529 -9.27 16.45 11.06
N LEU A 530 -8.11 17.03 10.76
CA LEU A 530 -7.84 17.68 9.48
C LEU A 530 -6.68 16.97 8.79
N SER A 531 -6.88 16.59 7.55
CA SER A 531 -5.80 16.07 6.71
C SER A 531 -5.68 16.91 5.44
N MET A 532 -4.48 17.31 5.04
CA MET A 532 -4.28 18.18 3.87
C MET A 532 -2.93 18.00 3.19
N ALA A 533 -2.92 18.14 1.86
CA ALA A 533 -1.67 18.28 1.10
C ALA A 533 -1.09 19.69 1.26
N LEU A 534 0.21 19.79 1.54
CA LEU A 534 0.99 21.02 1.59
C LEU A 534 1.85 21.16 0.34
N LYS A 535 1.99 22.39 -0.14
CA LYS A 535 2.90 22.76 -1.23
C LYS A 535 4.01 23.66 -0.70
N PRO A 536 5.22 23.57 -1.27
CA PRO A 536 6.34 24.40 -0.85
C PRO A 536 6.06 25.87 -1.15
N ASN A 537 6.41 26.74 -0.22
CA ASN A 537 6.28 28.18 -0.41
C ASN A 537 7.45 28.72 -1.25
N HIS A 538 7.25 28.82 -2.56
CA HIS A 538 8.26 29.33 -3.50
C HIS A 538 8.54 30.83 -3.34
N GLU A 539 7.66 31.61 -2.70
CA GLU A 539 7.90 33.05 -2.50
C GLU A 539 9.04 33.31 -1.50
N VAL A 540 9.25 32.39 -0.54
CA VAL A 540 10.26 32.51 0.53
C VAL A 540 11.65 32.05 0.07
N GLU A 541 11.75 31.32 -1.05
CA GLU A 541 13.00 30.73 -1.54
C GLU A 541 14.08 31.77 -1.92
N LYS A 542 13.75 33.06 -1.98
CA LYS A 542 14.60 34.04 -2.64
C LYS A 542 15.83 34.55 -1.87
N LYS A 543 16.02 34.38 -0.55
CA LYS A 543 17.18 35.06 0.12
C LYS A 543 18.05 34.31 1.15
N ASP A 544 17.58 33.43 2.05
CA ASP A 544 18.44 33.06 3.21
C ASP A 544 18.62 31.55 3.54
N LEU A 545 17.78 30.64 3.03
CA LEU A 545 17.77 29.21 3.44
C LEU A 545 18.23 28.23 2.36
N LYS A 546 19.30 28.57 1.62
CA LYS A 546 19.92 27.72 0.57
C LYS A 546 18.94 27.20 -0.50
N GLY A 547 17.80 27.87 -0.71
CA GLY A 547 16.76 27.43 -1.64
C GLY A 547 16.08 26.11 -1.27
N LEU A 548 16.07 25.74 0.01
CA LEU A 548 15.32 24.57 0.46
C LEU A 548 13.82 24.89 0.49
N PRO A 549 12.95 24.03 -0.08
CA PRO A 549 11.51 24.23 -0.04
C PRO A 549 11.01 24.15 1.40
N ILE A 550 10.20 25.14 1.77
CA ILE A 550 9.60 25.26 3.09
C ILE A 550 8.11 24.95 2.99
N TYR A 551 7.68 23.91 3.70
CA TYR A 551 6.29 23.57 3.90
C TYR A 551 5.79 24.24 5.19
N SER A 552 4.69 24.95 5.06
CA SER A 552 4.03 25.72 6.11
C SER A 552 2.54 25.41 6.02
N ILE A 553 1.87 25.25 7.15
CA ILE A 553 0.41 25.11 7.14
C ILE A 553 -0.25 26.46 6.85
N GLY A 554 0.42 27.56 7.19
CA GLY A 554 -0.05 28.91 6.90
C GLY A 554 -0.20 29.21 5.41
N SER A 555 0.52 28.50 4.53
CA SER A 555 0.41 28.70 3.07
C SER A 555 -0.91 28.23 2.47
N LYS A 556 -1.71 27.47 3.23
CA LYS A 556 -3.00 26.93 2.77
C LYS A 556 -4.19 27.82 3.10
N PHE A 557 -3.98 28.98 3.72
CA PHE A 557 -5.06 29.86 4.15
C PHE A 557 -5.01 31.21 3.42
N THR A 558 -6.17 31.68 2.94
CA THR A 558 -6.30 32.92 2.15
C THR A 558 -5.98 34.16 2.98
N LYS A 559 -6.43 34.16 4.24
CA LYS A 559 -6.27 35.28 5.15
C LYS A 559 -4.82 35.33 5.63
N LYS A 560 -4.09 36.39 5.23
CA LYS A 560 -2.75 36.66 5.78
C LYS A 560 -2.86 36.78 7.29
N ILE A 561 -2.28 35.83 8.00
CA ILE A 561 -2.46 35.69 9.43
C ILE A 561 -1.73 36.85 10.11
N THR A 562 -2.48 37.74 10.73
CA THR A 562 -1.91 38.69 11.69
C THR A 562 -1.42 37.89 12.89
N SER A 563 -0.26 38.24 13.45
CA SER A 563 0.55 37.45 14.39
C SER A 563 -0.12 36.96 15.70
N PHE A 564 -1.42 37.19 15.90
CA PHE A 564 -2.17 36.82 17.10
C PHE A 564 -3.35 35.86 16.86
N GLN A 565 -3.67 35.49 15.62
CA GLN A 565 -4.78 34.59 15.33
C GLN A 565 -4.30 33.14 15.19
N GLN A 566 -5.06 32.20 15.77
CA GLN A 566 -4.82 30.76 15.59
C GLN A 566 -4.94 30.41 14.10
N HIS A 567 -4.03 29.59 13.59
CA HIS A 567 -4.02 29.18 12.18
C HIS A 567 -5.13 28.19 11.86
N LEU A 568 -5.59 27.46 12.88
CA LEU A 568 -6.58 26.40 12.80
C LEU A 568 -7.63 26.60 13.90
N PRO A 569 -8.87 26.15 13.70
CA PRO A 569 -9.86 26.07 14.76
C PRO A 569 -9.33 25.35 16.00
N ILE A 570 -9.68 25.86 17.18
CA ILE A 570 -9.15 25.43 18.48
C ILE A 570 -9.39 23.94 18.79
N ASN A 571 -10.38 23.33 18.13
CA ASN A 571 -10.80 21.95 18.34
C ASN A 571 -10.02 20.94 17.50
N ILE A 572 -9.20 21.39 16.55
CA ILE A 572 -8.35 20.49 15.74
C ILE A 572 -7.23 19.94 16.63
N THR A 573 -7.31 18.64 16.89
CA THR A 573 -6.37 17.90 17.74
C THR A 573 -5.49 16.95 16.92
N HIS A 574 -5.94 16.53 15.75
CA HIS A 574 -5.22 15.65 14.84
C HIS A 574 -5.02 16.35 13.50
N LEU A 575 -3.77 16.43 13.05
CA LEU A 575 -3.40 17.03 11.79
C LEU A 575 -2.55 16.05 10.98
N THR A 576 -2.96 15.76 9.76
CA THR A 576 -2.14 15.02 8.79
C THR A 576 -1.72 15.93 7.66
N CYS A 577 -0.41 16.03 7.41
CA CYS A 577 0.16 16.87 6.37
C CYS A 577 0.85 15.98 5.34
N TYR A 578 0.37 15.99 4.10
CA TYR A 578 1.07 15.37 2.97
C TYR A 578 1.97 16.41 2.30
N MET A 579 3.28 16.30 2.48
CA MET A 579 4.24 17.20 1.84
C MET A 579 4.46 16.75 0.41
N ARG A 580 3.69 17.35 -0.51
CA ARG A 580 3.81 17.04 -1.93
C ARG A 580 5.10 17.65 -2.46
N MET A 581 6.06 16.78 -2.75
CA MET A 581 7.40 17.16 -3.13
C MET A 581 7.61 16.93 -4.63
N ARG A 582 8.20 17.92 -5.31
CA ARG A 582 8.81 17.67 -6.61
C ARG A 582 10.11 16.88 -6.40
N MET A 583 10.35 15.85 -7.21
CA MET A 583 11.49 14.93 -7.06
C MET A 583 12.88 15.60 -7.01
N LEU A 584 13.02 16.88 -7.42
CA LEU A 584 14.28 17.63 -7.33
C LEU A 584 14.75 17.85 -5.88
N TYR A 585 13.83 17.92 -4.94
CA TYR A 585 14.14 18.35 -3.57
C TYR A 585 14.34 17.16 -2.64
N TYR A 586 15.53 16.59 -2.63
CA TYR A 586 15.88 15.57 -1.64
C TYR A 586 16.00 16.15 -0.20
N LYS A 587 15.87 17.47 -0.02
CA LYS A 587 15.88 18.15 1.28
C LYS A 587 14.68 19.05 1.37
N VAL A 588 13.87 18.88 2.41
CA VAL A 588 12.71 19.73 2.65
C VAL A 588 12.65 20.17 4.11
N LEU A 589 12.09 21.35 4.34
CA LEU A 589 11.87 21.92 5.67
C LEU A 589 10.37 22.01 5.95
N PHE A 590 9.93 21.63 7.14
CA PHE A 590 8.56 21.79 7.61
C PHE A 590 8.50 22.69 8.85
N ARG A 591 7.66 23.73 8.85
CA ARG A 591 7.49 24.68 9.96
C ARG A 591 6.75 24.06 11.15
N LEU A 592 7.48 23.38 12.03
CA LEU A 592 6.93 22.78 13.25
C LEU A 592 6.47 23.82 14.27
N ASP A 593 7.09 25.00 14.29
CA ASP A 593 6.70 26.09 15.21
C ASP A 593 5.27 26.58 14.97
N GLU A 594 4.75 26.50 13.74
CA GLU A 594 3.35 26.83 13.45
C GLU A 594 2.41 25.87 14.18
N ILE A 595 2.73 24.56 14.15
CA ILE A 595 1.96 23.54 14.86
C ILE A 595 2.03 23.78 16.37
N ILE A 596 3.23 23.98 16.90
CA ILE A 596 3.45 24.14 18.35
C ILE A 596 2.73 25.39 18.88
N ASN A 597 2.92 26.53 18.21
CA ASN A 597 2.57 27.84 18.74
C ASN A 597 1.18 28.35 18.33
N GLN A 598 0.66 27.91 17.17
CA GLN A 598 -0.52 28.52 16.55
C GLN A 598 -1.70 27.56 16.41
N THR A 599 -1.58 26.35 16.95
CA THR A 599 -2.62 25.33 16.91
C THR A 599 -2.73 24.60 18.26
N ASN A 600 -3.77 23.79 18.41
CA ASN A 600 -3.95 22.86 19.52
C ASN A 600 -3.66 21.41 19.13
N VAL A 601 -2.99 21.17 18.00
CA VAL A 601 -2.67 19.83 17.51
C VAL A 601 -1.87 19.07 18.56
N ILE A 602 -2.33 17.87 18.87
CA ILE A 602 -1.71 16.89 19.78
C ILE A 602 -1.04 15.79 18.96
N TYR A 603 -1.67 15.37 17.85
CA TYR A 603 -1.16 14.34 16.97
C TYR A 603 -0.91 14.92 15.59
N LEU A 604 0.34 14.86 15.15
CA LEU A 604 0.78 15.36 13.85
C LEU A 604 1.30 14.19 13.02
N THR A 605 0.64 13.87 11.91
CA THR A 605 1.18 12.91 10.94
C THR A 605 1.79 13.67 9.77
N ILE A 606 3.03 13.38 9.43
CA ILE A 606 3.70 13.97 8.26
C ILE A 606 3.96 12.85 7.25
N ILE A 607 3.35 12.95 6.08
CA ILE A 607 3.57 12.05 4.96
C ILE A 607 4.54 12.74 4.01
N VAL A 608 5.74 12.20 3.88
CA VAL A 608 6.75 12.65 2.91
C VAL A 608 6.75 11.68 1.75
N PHE A 609 6.84 12.19 0.52
CA PHE A 609 6.81 11.36 -0.68
C PHE A 609 7.75 10.13 -0.61
N HIS A 610 7.21 8.93 -0.90
CA HIS A 610 7.86 7.62 -0.77
C HIS A 610 8.42 7.24 0.62
N GLN A 611 8.13 8.00 1.66
CA GLN A 611 8.45 7.63 3.03
C GLN A 611 7.22 7.04 3.71
N PRO A 612 7.41 6.07 4.63
CA PRO A 612 6.39 5.78 5.62
C PRO A 612 5.93 7.09 6.30
N PRO A 613 4.63 7.23 6.58
CA PRO A 613 4.14 8.32 7.40
C PRO A 613 4.94 8.40 8.70
N LEU A 614 5.24 9.63 9.14
CA LEU A 614 5.88 9.88 10.42
C LEU A 614 4.81 10.39 11.38
N HIS A 615 4.59 9.66 12.46
CA HIS A 615 3.51 9.95 13.40
C HIS A 615 4.09 10.64 14.63
N PHE A 616 3.78 11.90 14.88
CA PHE A 616 4.29 12.65 16.02
C PHE A 616 3.21 12.88 17.08
N SER A 617 3.58 12.68 18.33
CA SER A 617 2.86 13.15 19.51
C SER A 617 3.50 14.45 20.03
N ILE A 618 2.69 15.50 20.18
CA ILE A 618 3.10 16.83 20.64
C ILE A 618 2.41 17.13 21.97
N LYS A 619 3.21 17.28 23.03
CA LYS A 619 2.72 17.56 24.39
C LYS A 619 3.31 18.87 24.91
N ARG A 620 2.45 19.89 25.02
CA ARG A 620 2.76 21.18 25.65
C ARG A 620 2.86 20.98 27.16
N LEU A 621 4.01 21.28 27.75
CA LEU A 621 4.29 21.04 29.17
C LEU A 621 4.00 22.28 30.04
N ASP A 622 3.65 23.40 29.42
CA ASP A 622 3.22 24.64 30.06
C ASP A 622 2.26 25.42 29.14
N SER A 623 1.54 26.41 29.70
CA SER A 623 0.50 27.20 29.00
C SER A 623 1.04 28.14 27.93
N ASP A 624 2.33 28.48 27.99
CA ASP A 624 2.96 29.46 27.11
C ASP A 624 3.65 28.77 25.92
N ASN A 625 3.56 27.44 25.85
CA ASN A 625 4.28 26.57 24.91
C ASN A 625 5.79 26.73 25.00
N LYS A 626 6.33 27.13 26.16
CA LYS A 626 7.77 27.31 26.35
C LYS A 626 8.50 25.97 26.33
N ASN A 627 7.91 24.92 26.87
CA ASN A 627 8.47 23.57 26.89
C ASN A 627 7.49 22.61 26.23
N VAL A 628 7.95 21.91 25.19
CA VAL A 628 7.10 21.03 24.39
C VAL A 628 7.84 19.73 24.14
N LEU A 629 7.23 18.60 24.51
CA LEU A 629 7.72 17.28 24.15
C LEU A 629 7.19 16.92 22.76
N VAL A 630 8.08 16.57 21.84
CA VAL A 630 7.75 16.07 20.51
C VAL A 630 8.37 14.69 20.36
N LEU A 631 7.55 13.69 20.03
CA LEU A 631 7.98 12.30 19.90
C LEU A 631 7.35 11.67 18.66
N GLU A 632 8.17 11.08 17.80
CA GLU A 632 7.73 10.25 16.68
C GLU A 632 7.38 8.84 17.22
N ASN A 633 6.18 8.33 16.95
CA ASN A 633 5.56 7.21 17.66
C ASN A 633 6.07 5.84 17.18
N ASP A 634 6.39 5.70 15.89
CA ASP A 634 6.76 4.40 15.31
C ASP A 634 8.19 4.01 15.68
N THR A 635 9.07 4.99 15.58
CA THR A 635 10.47 4.84 15.91
C THR A 635 10.67 5.12 17.40
N LEU A 636 10.01 6.13 17.97
CA LEU A 636 10.29 6.72 19.29
C LEU A 636 11.44 7.75 19.29
N GLN A 637 11.71 8.38 18.14
CA GLN A 637 12.65 9.52 18.05
C GLN A 637 11.98 10.80 18.54
N GLY A 638 12.65 11.58 19.37
CA GLY A 638 12.06 12.82 19.87
C GLY A 638 12.88 13.53 20.94
N GLY A 639 12.27 14.54 21.55
CA GLY A 639 12.89 15.31 22.62
C GLY A 639 12.01 16.43 23.16
N ILE A 640 12.51 17.12 24.18
CA ILE A 640 11.89 18.33 24.74
C ILE A 640 12.50 19.56 24.05
N ILE A 641 11.64 20.37 23.46
CA ILE A 641 11.98 21.66 22.86
C ILE A 641 11.71 22.75 23.90
N THR A 642 12.73 23.53 24.26
CA THR A 642 12.58 24.73 25.10
C THR A 642 12.73 25.97 24.25
N GLN A 643 11.63 26.71 24.07
CA GLN A 643 11.59 27.92 23.24
C GLN A 643 11.95 29.17 24.06
N GLN A 644 12.65 30.11 23.42
CA GLN A 644 12.97 31.43 23.98
C GLN A 644 12.15 32.50 23.25
N LYS A 645 11.41 33.33 23.99
CA LYS A 645 10.67 34.46 23.42
C LYS A 645 11.65 35.59 23.07
N LYS A 646 11.63 36.07 21.83
CA LYS A 646 12.29 37.32 21.44
C LYS A 646 11.29 38.46 21.43
N SER A 647 11.61 39.55 22.13
CA SER A 647 10.84 40.79 22.06
C SER A 647 11.33 41.59 20.87
N ILE A 648 10.57 41.61 19.77
CA ILE A 648 10.97 42.33 18.54
C ILE A 648 10.48 43.79 18.59
N ASN A 649 9.34 44.04 19.24
CA ASN A 649 8.82 45.35 19.63
C ASN A 649 7.91 45.15 20.84
N SER A 650 7.66 46.17 21.67
CA SER A 650 6.88 46.06 22.93
C SER A 650 5.47 45.47 22.78
N GLN A 651 4.97 45.30 21.55
CA GLN A 651 3.65 44.76 21.24
C GLN A 651 3.67 43.38 20.56
N GLN A 652 4.81 42.84 20.11
CA GLN A 652 4.85 41.55 19.39
C GLN A 652 5.92 40.61 19.97
N GLN A 653 5.44 39.51 20.56
CA GLN A 653 6.27 38.38 20.97
C GLN A 653 6.30 37.37 19.83
N GLN A 654 7.50 37.01 19.35
CA GLN A 654 7.68 35.98 18.35
C GLN A 654 8.72 34.98 18.84
N TYR A 655 8.42 33.69 18.68
CA TYR A 655 9.40 32.62 18.85
C TYR A 655 10.25 32.49 17.60
N ASP A 656 11.51 32.06 17.77
CA ASP A 656 12.32 31.66 16.63
C ASP A 656 11.64 30.47 15.91
N PRO A 657 11.59 30.48 14.57
CA PRO A 657 11.03 29.36 13.79
C PRO A 657 11.73 28.04 14.09
N ILE A 658 10.97 26.96 14.09
CA ILE A 658 11.46 25.60 14.31
C ILE A 658 11.13 24.80 13.07
N TYR A 659 12.15 24.21 12.46
CA TYR A 659 12.00 23.41 11.25
C TYR A 659 12.27 21.94 11.55
N LEU A 660 11.40 21.06 11.06
CA LEU A 660 11.77 19.66 10.82
C LEU A 660 12.47 19.59 9.47
N TYR A 661 13.68 19.04 9.47
CA TYR A 661 14.51 18.89 8.28
C TYR A 661 14.50 17.43 7.84
N PHE A 662 14.06 17.18 6.62
CA PHE A 662 14.02 15.84 6.03
C PHE A 662 15.10 15.74 4.96
N ASP A 663 16.04 14.79 5.14
CA ASP A 663 17.06 14.45 4.14
C ASP A 663 16.72 13.11 3.49
N LEU A 664 16.16 13.17 2.30
CA LEU A 664 15.70 12.01 1.53
C LEU A 664 16.83 11.41 0.68
N LYS A 665 18.04 12.00 0.71
CA LYS A 665 19.18 11.49 -0.06
C LYS A 665 19.57 10.07 0.30
N GLU A 666 19.51 9.71 1.58
CA GLU A 666 20.08 8.44 2.05
C GLU A 666 19.34 7.23 1.48
N ARG A 667 18.02 7.30 1.34
CA ARG A 667 17.23 6.21 0.74
C ARG A 667 17.39 6.12 -0.77
N ILE A 668 17.37 7.25 -1.47
CA ILE A 668 17.71 7.25 -2.91
C ILE A 668 19.17 6.79 -3.09
N SER A 669 20.06 7.05 -2.13
CA SER A 669 21.47 6.65 -2.23
C SER A 669 21.78 5.20 -1.87
N ALA A 670 20.95 4.56 -1.05
CA ALA A 670 20.96 3.11 -0.91
C ALA A 670 20.60 2.44 -2.26
N ASP A 671 19.82 3.12 -3.11
CA ASP A 671 19.65 2.80 -4.53
C ASP A 671 20.79 3.33 -5.44
N LYS A 672 21.60 4.32 -5.01
CA LYS A 672 22.72 4.90 -5.80
C LYS A 672 23.98 4.03 -5.85
N SER A 673 24.01 2.86 -5.21
CA SER A 673 25.02 1.85 -5.58
C SER A 673 24.81 1.28 -6.99
N GLY A 674 23.77 1.71 -7.71
CA GLY A 674 23.66 1.53 -9.16
C GLY A 674 24.93 1.98 -9.89
N LEU A 675 25.41 1.09 -10.77
CA LEU A 675 26.63 1.22 -11.58
C LEU A 675 26.82 2.65 -12.13
N GLN A 676 27.98 3.26 -11.88
CA GLN A 676 28.43 4.38 -12.71
C GLN A 676 28.92 3.81 -14.03
N ILE A 677 28.04 3.82 -15.03
CA ILE A 677 28.38 3.47 -16.41
C ILE A 677 29.37 4.51 -16.92
N LYS A 678 30.64 4.14 -17.08
CA LYS A 678 31.61 4.96 -17.82
C LYS A 678 31.31 4.80 -19.30
N SER A 679 31.15 5.91 -20.01
CA SER A 679 31.05 5.91 -21.47
C SER A 679 32.42 5.57 -22.07
N GLY A 680 32.70 4.28 -22.21
CA GLY A 680 33.80 3.71 -22.99
C GLY A 680 33.24 2.66 -23.95
N PRO A 681 33.99 2.27 -25.00
CA PRO A 681 33.55 1.26 -25.97
C PRO A 681 33.47 -0.16 -25.38
N ASP A 682 33.93 -0.35 -24.15
CA ASP A 682 33.86 -1.64 -23.47
C ASP A 682 32.43 -1.91 -22.96
N PRO A 683 31.93 -3.15 -23.10
CA PRO A 683 30.61 -3.53 -22.61
C PRO A 683 30.51 -3.27 -21.10
N VAL A 684 29.54 -2.42 -20.75
CA VAL A 684 29.34 -1.90 -19.40
C VAL A 684 28.87 -2.98 -18.43
N PHE A 685 28.19 -3.98 -18.96
CA PHE A 685 27.53 -5.04 -18.22
C PHE A 685 27.97 -6.41 -18.75
N PRO A 686 28.10 -7.43 -17.88
CA PRO A 686 28.38 -8.78 -18.33
C PRO A 686 27.22 -9.32 -19.18
N ASN A 687 27.55 -9.90 -20.34
CA ASN A 687 26.59 -10.43 -21.32
C ASN A 687 25.74 -11.61 -20.81
N SER A 688 26.09 -12.19 -19.65
CA SER A 688 25.37 -13.27 -18.99
C SER A 688 24.24 -12.81 -18.06
N LEU A 689 23.98 -11.49 -17.94
CA LEU A 689 22.89 -10.98 -17.10
C LEU A 689 21.53 -11.26 -17.73
N THR A 690 20.64 -11.85 -16.94
CA THR A 690 19.23 -12.12 -17.31
C THR A 690 18.25 -11.09 -16.74
N THR A 691 18.64 -10.29 -15.76
CA THR A 691 17.80 -9.20 -15.22
C THR A 691 18.65 -8.00 -14.84
N LEU A 692 18.18 -6.80 -15.16
CA LEU A 692 18.88 -5.55 -14.93
C LEU A 692 17.89 -4.46 -14.51
N SER A 693 18.16 -3.82 -13.37
CA SER A 693 17.45 -2.60 -12.96
C SER A 693 18.45 -1.47 -12.82
N VAL A 694 18.28 -0.42 -13.62
CA VAL A 694 19.21 0.70 -13.71
C VAL A 694 18.49 2.03 -13.52
N ARG A 695 19.16 2.94 -12.81
CA ARG A 695 18.72 4.33 -12.65
C ARG A 695 19.80 5.26 -13.23
N PRO A 696 19.87 5.40 -14.55
CA PRO A 696 20.95 6.15 -15.19
C PRO A 696 20.90 7.63 -14.80
N LYS A 697 22.07 8.20 -14.51
CA LYS A 697 22.21 9.62 -14.14
C LYS A 697 22.44 10.55 -15.33
N LYS A 698 22.65 9.98 -16.52
CA LYS A 698 22.89 10.67 -17.80
C LYS A 698 22.08 9.95 -18.87
N ILE A 699 21.88 10.59 -20.03
CA ILE A 699 21.35 9.91 -21.21
C ILE A 699 22.21 8.68 -21.46
N LEU A 700 21.55 7.54 -21.60
CA LEU A 700 22.18 6.33 -22.04
C LEU A 700 22.56 6.51 -23.51
N SER A 701 23.75 6.05 -23.90
CA SER A 701 24.01 5.86 -25.34
C SER A 701 22.93 4.92 -25.88
N PRO A 702 22.40 5.11 -27.10
CA PRO A 702 21.45 4.18 -27.70
C PRO A 702 21.92 2.72 -27.57
N ASP A 703 23.23 2.50 -27.72
CA ASP A 703 23.82 1.17 -27.73
C ASP A 703 24.15 0.58 -26.34
N THR A 704 23.79 1.27 -25.25
CA THR A 704 24.26 0.92 -23.88
C THR A 704 23.93 -0.51 -23.49
N PHE A 705 22.81 -1.03 -23.98
CA PHE A 705 22.33 -2.35 -23.60
C PHE A 705 22.65 -3.44 -24.62
N LEU A 706 23.02 -3.14 -25.87
CA LEU A 706 23.10 -4.10 -26.99
C LEU A 706 24.04 -5.30 -26.75
N SER A 707 25.00 -5.18 -25.83
CA SER A 707 25.88 -6.29 -25.43
C SER A 707 25.21 -7.34 -24.53
N LEU A 708 24.03 -7.05 -23.98
CA LEU A 708 23.30 -7.85 -23.01
C LEU A 708 22.34 -8.84 -23.67
N LYS A 709 22.87 -9.68 -24.57
CA LYS A 709 22.05 -10.58 -25.38
C LYS A 709 21.20 -11.57 -24.57
N SER A 710 21.63 -11.91 -23.35
CA SER A 710 20.91 -12.85 -22.46
C SER A 710 19.87 -12.16 -21.54
N LEU A 711 19.63 -10.86 -21.69
CA LEU A 711 18.82 -10.09 -20.75
C LEU A 711 17.33 -10.29 -20.97
N VAL A 712 16.63 -10.79 -19.94
CA VAL A 712 15.20 -11.13 -19.97
C VAL A 712 14.31 -10.05 -19.35
N SER A 713 14.81 -9.31 -18.35
CA SER A 713 14.05 -8.23 -17.72
C SER A 713 14.90 -6.98 -17.51
N LEU A 714 14.40 -5.83 -17.96
CA LEU A 714 15.05 -4.52 -17.84
C LEU A 714 14.11 -3.53 -17.16
N THR A 715 14.55 -2.93 -16.05
CA THR A 715 13.91 -1.78 -15.44
C THR A 715 14.80 -0.56 -15.60
N ILE A 716 14.31 0.51 -16.21
CA ILE A 716 14.98 1.80 -16.29
C ILE A 716 14.17 2.82 -15.49
N ASP A 717 14.80 3.39 -14.47
CA ASP A 717 14.30 4.56 -13.74
C ASP A 717 15.03 5.80 -14.27
N LEU A 718 14.38 6.54 -15.15
CA LEU A 718 14.87 7.81 -15.67
C LEU A 718 14.51 8.93 -14.71
N GLY A 719 15.51 9.38 -13.95
CA GLY A 719 15.45 10.69 -13.29
C GLY A 719 15.68 11.79 -14.34
N THR A 720 14.72 12.69 -14.52
CA THR A 720 14.77 13.79 -15.50
C THR A 720 15.81 14.85 -15.11
N TYR A 721 17.07 14.67 -15.48
CA TYR A 721 18.12 15.66 -15.20
C TYR A 721 18.56 16.40 -16.46
N GLY A 722 17.90 17.54 -16.76
CA GLY A 722 18.42 18.63 -17.59
C GLY A 722 18.89 18.23 -18.99
N VAL A 723 18.15 17.35 -19.65
CA VAL A 723 18.53 16.79 -20.94
C VAL A 723 17.99 17.69 -22.06
N GLN A 724 18.87 18.31 -22.86
CA GLN A 724 18.47 19.12 -24.03
C GLN A 724 18.10 18.26 -25.26
N GLU A 725 18.47 16.98 -25.25
CA GLU A 725 18.23 16.03 -26.33
C GLU A 725 17.15 15.02 -25.92
N ARG A 726 16.28 14.63 -26.85
CA ARG A 726 15.27 13.61 -26.59
C ARG A 726 15.96 12.29 -26.25
N PRO A 727 15.76 11.73 -25.05
CA PRO A 727 16.36 10.45 -24.71
C PRO A 727 15.82 9.36 -25.65
N PHE A 728 16.73 8.67 -26.30
CA PHE A 728 16.45 7.53 -27.14
C PHE A 728 17.03 6.28 -26.47
N ILE A 729 16.16 5.31 -26.18
CA ILE A 729 16.57 4.02 -25.64
C ILE A 729 16.42 3.00 -26.76
N ASN A 730 17.55 2.50 -27.26
CA ASN A 730 17.52 1.41 -28.23
C ASN A 730 17.67 0.07 -27.52
N LEU A 731 16.60 -0.73 -27.52
CA LEU A 731 16.60 -2.09 -27.02
C LEU A 731 16.54 -3.12 -28.18
N GLU A 732 16.56 -2.65 -29.42
CA GLU A 732 16.58 -3.47 -30.63
C GLU A 732 17.86 -4.30 -30.66
N GLY A 733 17.75 -5.62 -30.72
CA GLY A 733 18.88 -6.55 -30.59
C GLY A 733 18.99 -7.25 -29.22
N LEU A 734 18.16 -6.88 -28.25
CA LEU A 734 17.98 -7.65 -27.01
C LEU A 734 16.89 -8.71 -27.19
N HIS A 735 17.17 -9.70 -28.02
CA HIS A 735 16.19 -10.69 -28.45
C HIS A 735 15.62 -11.57 -27.31
N CYS A 736 16.29 -11.62 -26.15
CA CYS A 736 15.76 -12.31 -24.98
C CYS A 736 14.93 -11.41 -24.05
N LEU A 737 14.82 -10.11 -24.31
CA LEU A 737 14.18 -9.17 -23.38
C LEU A 737 12.66 -9.32 -23.44
N GLU A 738 12.08 -9.88 -22.40
CA GLU A 738 10.63 -10.11 -22.28
C GLU A 738 9.93 -9.02 -21.47
N THR A 739 10.58 -8.46 -20.45
CA THR A 739 9.98 -7.46 -19.56
C THR A 739 10.74 -6.15 -19.59
N PHE A 740 10.08 -5.05 -19.92
CA PHE A 740 10.64 -3.71 -19.84
C PHE A 740 9.76 -2.80 -18.99
N MET A 741 10.34 -2.25 -17.93
CA MET A 741 9.70 -1.22 -17.11
C MET A 741 10.46 0.09 -17.22
N LEU A 742 9.82 1.09 -17.81
CA LEU A 742 10.32 2.46 -17.84
C LEU A 742 9.57 3.30 -16.81
N ARG A 743 10.28 3.75 -15.79
CA ARG A 743 9.80 4.76 -14.86
C ARG A 743 10.45 6.06 -15.25
N ALA A 744 9.71 6.95 -15.90
CA ALA A 744 10.21 8.28 -16.20
C ALA A 744 9.36 9.30 -15.44
N GLU A 745 9.97 9.95 -14.46
CA GLU A 745 9.28 10.89 -13.61
C GLU A 745 9.44 12.29 -14.19
N TYR A 746 8.34 12.96 -14.50
CA TYR A 746 8.35 14.28 -15.13
C TYR A 746 8.46 15.42 -14.11
N TYR A 747 9.21 16.47 -14.47
CA TYR A 747 9.20 17.75 -13.75
C TYR A 747 8.30 18.74 -14.48
N GLU A 748 7.21 19.16 -13.83
CA GLU A 748 6.36 20.27 -14.30
C GLU A 748 7.19 21.51 -14.65
N GLY A 749 7.32 21.83 -15.94
CA GLY A 749 7.83 23.12 -16.42
C GLY A 749 8.88 23.12 -17.53
N GLU A 750 9.36 21.97 -18.02
CA GLU A 750 10.23 21.88 -19.21
C GLU A 750 9.48 21.23 -20.38
N ASP A 751 9.65 21.70 -21.61
CA ASP A 751 8.97 21.14 -22.80
C ASP A 751 8.97 19.61 -22.74
N ILE A 752 7.80 19.01 -22.92
CA ILE A 752 7.60 17.56 -22.83
C ILE A 752 8.52 16.89 -23.84
N TYR A 753 9.64 16.35 -23.37
CA TYR A 753 10.49 15.49 -24.18
C TYR A 753 9.86 14.10 -24.16
N SER A 754 9.19 13.77 -25.25
CA SER A 754 8.83 12.39 -25.55
C SER A 754 10.08 11.52 -25.50
N ILE A 755 10.03 10.45 -24.71
CA ILE A 755 11.10 9.45 -24.67
C ILE A 755 10.85 8.48 -25.81
N SER A 756 11.78 8.40 -26.75
CA SER A 756 11.67 7.45 -27.84
C SER A 756 12.30 6.13 -27.40
N VAL A 757 11.54 5.04 -27.48
CA VAL A 757 12.04 3.71 -27.12
C VAL A 757 11.84 2.79 -28.32
N ASN A 758 12.93 2.22 -28.84
CA ASN A 758 12.86 1.08 -29.73
C ASN A 758 12.81 -0.17 -28.86
N ILE A 759 11.74 -0.93 -29.00
CA ILE A 759 11.43 -2.10 -28.19
C ILE A 759 11.67 -3.34 -29.06
N PRO A 760 12.40 -4.36 -28.60
CA PRO A 760 12.58 -5.59 -29.37
C PRO A 760 11.25 -6.33 -29.47
N SER A 761 11.06 -7.09 -30.54
CA SER A 761 9.87 -7.91 -30.77
C SER A 761 9.61 -8.95 -29.68
N SER A 762 10.62 -9.29 -28.87
CA SER A 762 10.55 -10.23 -27.76
C SER A 762 9.84 -9.69 -26.52
N ILE A 763 9.54 -8.39 -26.43
CA ILE A 763 8.88 -7.84 -25.24
C ILE A 763 7.46 -8.37 -25.12
N LYS A 764 7.18 -8.96 -23.96
CA LYS A 764 5.87 -9.45 -23.51
C LYS A 764 5.21 -8.47 -22.55
N PHE A 765 5.99 -7.83 -21.68
CA PHE A 765 5.49 -6.93 -20.64
C PHE A 765 6.14 -5.56 -20.74
N LEU A 766 5.31 -4.55 -21.01
CA LEU A 766 5.73 -3.17 -21.13
C LEU A 766 5.07 -2.31 -20.05
N HIS A 767 5.85 -1.89 -19.06
CA HIS A 767 5.37 -1.03 -17.97
C HIS A 767 5.91 0.38 -18.12
N LEU A 768 5.08 1.29 -18.65
CA LEU A 768 5.43 2.70 -18.80
C LEU A 768 4.77 3.50 -17.68
N LEU A 769 5.58 3.92 -16.70
CA LEU A 769 5.16 4.83 -15.64
C LEU A 769 5.70 6.23 -15.97
N SER A 770 5.25 6.78 -17.11
CA SER A 770 5.63 8.07 -17.67
C SER A 770 4.48 8.63 -18.53
N CYS A 771 4.33 9.96 -18.59
CA CYS A 771 3.23 10.63 -19.31
C CYS A 771 3.42 10.66 -20.84
N ASP A 772 4.66 10.56 -21.34
CA ASP A 772 4.98 10.79 -22.76
C ASP A 772 6.15 9.91 -23.25
N VAL A 773 5.82 8.69 -23.65
CA VAL A 773 6.76 7.76 -24.30
C VAL A 773 6.29 7.54 -25.74
N GLN A 774 7.15 7.82 -26.71
CA GLN A 774 6.89 7.55 -28.12
C GLN A 774 7.48 6.21 -28.50
N ILE A 775 6.61 5.26 -28.84
CA ILE A 775 6.99 3.99 -29.44
C ILE A 775 6.67 4.08 -30.94
N PRO A 776 7.59 3.67 -31.83
CA PRO A 776 7.32 3.64 -33.27
C PRO A 776 6.00 2.93 -33.57
N GLN A 777 5.16 3.56 -34.41
CA GLN A 777 3.78 3.12 -34.66
C GLN A 777 3.69 1.70 -35.26
N GLN A 778 4.74 1.27 -35.97
CA GLN A 778 4.91 -0.08 -36.51
C GLN A 778 4.96 -1.17 -35.41
N ILE A 779 5.39 -0.81 -34.19
CA ILE A 779 5.48 -1.74 -33.04
C ILE A 779 4.16 -1.77 -32.25
N MET A 780 3.45 -0.64 -32.16
CA MET A 780 2.18 -0.54 -31.44
C MET A 780 1.04 -1.29 -32.14
N ASN A 781 1.02 -1.29 -33.48
CA ASN A 781 -0.08 -1.84 -34.27
C ASN A 781 -0.18 -3.38 -34.28
N GLY A 782 0.84 -4.11 -33.82
CA GLY A 782 0.86 -5.58 -33.82
C GLY A 782 0.91 -6.27 -32.45
N LYS A 783 1.35 -5.61 -31.37
CA LYS A 783 1.55 -6.25 -30.05
C LYS A 783 1.11 -5.46 -28.80
N PHE A 784 0.88 -4.15 -28.88
CA PHE A 784 0.63 -3.30 -27.69
C PHE A 784 -0.52 -2.30 -27.90
N LYS A 785 -1.58 -2.73 -28.61
CA LYS A 785 -2.74 -1.89 -28.95
C LYS A 785 -3.69 -1.67 -27.76
N ASP A 786 -3.54 -2.47 -26.71
CA ASP A 786 -4.17 -2.35 -25.38
C ASP A 786 -3.14 -1.89 -24.33
#